data_AF-A0A6G9SP87-F1
#
_entry.id   AF-A0A6G9SP87-F1
#
_cell.length_a   1.000
_cell.length_b   1.000
_cell.length_c   1.000
_cell.angle_alpha   90.00
_cell.angle_beta   90.00
_cell.angle_gamma   90.00
#
_symmetry.space_group_name_H-M   'P 1'
#
loop_
_entity.id
_entity.type
_entity.pdbx_description
1 polymer ?
#
loop_
_entity_poly.entity_id
_entity_poly.type
_entity_poly.pdbx_seq_one_letter_code
_entity_poly.pdbx_strand_id
1 'polypeptide(L)'
;MENIDNNASSTTKDDVVSSEIETAAQEEGINPDAKRPNDPSYNRQWGLEKINAPAAWNYTQGSKSVVVAVVDTGVNYNHPDLAANIWRNTKEIFGNGIDDDNNGYIDDIYGWDFGDNDSDPNENDTTKASYGHGTHVAGILGAVGNNNLGITGVSPNVSIMATKHYRASDSQGYLWDVPKGIKYAVDNGAQIINLSLGSSYNDPAQFEALKYANDKGVLVIASAGNNGRDNDVTPYYPASYDLPNIITVASLDQSDNLAKTSSYGFQSIDIAAPGVDIYSTYPDKTYATWGGTSMAVPYVTGAAALLLAANPKLTVLELRHAILSSVQQVPSLQGKVNTGGYLDLSQLSKFLPKTGTNPDGLTNNAANTSAAEAVRIQAENYQDASDTTPNNEGRVYRSDLGVDIERTADNGGGFNVTGMKAGEWLKYRFEANAGFYNVVFRVAGEGNAQKQLQALIDNQLERSVSFAATGANQVWTDAIAQGVSLSAGSHELRLNVLSDDFNLNYIDLVPTTTAYGGSGNDTISGNADNNTIYGGAGDDSLSGASGNDTIYGNDGNDSIDGGNGDDVLNGENGNDIITSGAGNDTANGGAGNDRINGGPGNDNLNGEGGNDNLIGEAGNDNLNGGSSNDTLTGGAGNDTLIGGNGRDVLTGGDDNDILIGGLNNDTLTGGSGADTFVFNSLSEGTDAIADFSRSEGDKIKIGSSFGTNLSLFSYDNSTGALTFNNGTNPILLATLNNNSLFSIPDDIIVS
;
A
#
# COMPACT_ATOMS: atom_id res chain seq x y z
N MET A 1 -35.40 19.68 2.17
CA MET A 1 -35.32 20.78 1.19
C MET A 1 -35.33 22.09 1.96
N GLU A 2 -34.17 22.56 2.43
CA GLU A 2 -34.00 23.94 2.90
C GLU A 2 -32.51 24.28 2.94
N ASN A 3 -32.16 25.41 2.32
CA ASN A 3 -30.86 26.10 2.25
C ASN A 3 -29.68 25.37 1.58
N ILE A 4 -29.73 25.25 0.25
CA ILE A 4 -28.52 25.12 -0.59
C ILE A 4 -28.08 26.55 -0.92
N ASP A 5 -26.99 27.01 -0.30
CA ASP A 5 -26.37 28.29 -0.65
C ASP A 5 -25.65 28.13 -2.00
N ASN A 6 -26.19 28.78 -3.04
CA ASN A 6 -25.81 28.63 -4.46
C ASN A 6 -24.44 29.24 -4.83
N ASN A 7 -23.51 29.39 -3.87
CA ASN A 7 -22.32 30.25 -4.02
C ASN A 7 -20.96 29.54 -3.84
N ALA A 8 -20.91 28.23 -3.58
CA ALA A 8 -19.64 27.51 -3.49
C ALA A 8 -19.11 27.11 -4.88
N SER A 9 -17.99 27.71 -5.29
CA SER A 9 -17.31 27.46 -6.57
C SER A 9 -16.16 26.44 -6.40
N SER A 10 -15.99 25.53 -7.36
CA SER A 10 -14.76 24.73 -7.47
C SER A 10 -13.62 25.57 -8.08
N THR A 11 -12.39 25.33 -7.63
CA THR A 11 -11.20 26.08 -8.09
C THR A 11 -10.25 25.21 -8.92
N THR A 12 -10.62 24.90 -10.16
CA THR A 12 -9.67 24.41 -11.20
C THR A 12 -8.97 25.55 -11.93
N LYS A 13 -9.38 26.80 -11.68
CA LYS A 13 -8.89 28.01 -12.36
C LYS A 13 -7.47 28.42 -11.97
N ASP A 14 -6.96 27.89 -10.86
CA ASP A 14 -5.63 28.23 -10.34
C ASP A 14 -4.51 27.42 -11.01
N ASP A 15 -4.85 26.47 -11.89
CA ASP A 15 -3.88 25.76 -12.73
C ASP A 15 -3.34 26.70 -13.82
N VAL A 16 -2.01 26.68 -14.01
CA VAL A 16 -1.34 27.57 -14.96
C VAL A 16 -1.22 26.89 -16.32
N VAL A 17 -1.81 27.51 -17.34
CA VAL A 17 -1.60 27.13 -18.75
C VAL A 17 -0.37 27.88 -19.29
N SER A 18 0.68 27.17 -19.66
CA SER A 18 1.75 27.72 -20.50
C SER A 18 1.48 27.34 -21.96
N SER A 19 1.18 28.34 -22.79
CA SER A 19 0.57 28.10 -24.11
C SER A 19 1.58 27.73 -25.20
N GLU A 20 1.85 26.43 -25.33
CA GLU A 20 2.26 25.80 -26.60
C GLU A 20 1.18 24.78 -26.97
N ILE A 21 0.09 25.25 -27.59
CA ILE A 21 -0.94 24.35 -28.14
C ILE A 21 -0.45 23.86 -29.50
N GLU A 22 -0.16 22.58 -29.59
CA GLU A 22 0.34 21.96 -30.82
C GLU A 22 -0.71 21.02 -31.42
N THR A 23 -0.92 21.15 -32.74
CA THR A 23 -1.60 20.13 -33.54
C THR A 23 -0.62 19.01 -33.85
N ALA A 24 -1.04 17.74 -33.86
CA ALA A 24 -0.19 16.58 -34.16
C ALA A 24 0.80 16.88 -35.31
N ALA A 25 2.09 17.00 -34.97
CA ALA A 25 3.18 17.28 -35.90
C ALA A 25 3.84 15.99 -36.37
N GLN A 26 4.43 16.10 -37.56
CA GLN A 26 4.85 15.04 -38.48
C GLN A 26 5.86 14.03 -37.92
N GLU A 27 5.77 12.82 -38.48
CA GLU A 27 6.76 11.75 -38.45
C GLU A 27 8.21 12.27 -38.40
N GLU A 28 8.85 12.18 -37.24
CA GLU A 28 10.29 11.98 -37.17
C GLU A 28 10.53 10.55 -36.68
N GLY A 29 10.93 9.70 -37.62
CA GLY A 29 11.16 8.28 -37.38
C GLY A 29 12.28 8.06 -36.38
N ILE A 30 11.96 7.36 -35.29
CA ILE A 30 12.95 6.73 -34.42
C ILE A 30 12.79 5.21 -34.52
N ASN A 31 13.92 4.57 -34.83
CA ASN A 31 14.16 3.13 -34.90
C ASN A 31 13.76 2.45 -33.57
N PRO A 32 13.19 1.23 -33.57
CA PRO A 32 12.54 0.65 -32.41
C PRO A 32 13.59 0.19 -31.41
N ASP A 33 13.55 0.78 -30.22
CA ASP A 33 14.05 0.13 -29.02
C ASP A 33 12.81 -0.22 -28.19
N ALA A 34 12.58 -1.51 -27.94
CA ALA A 34 11.33 -2.06 -27.41
C ALA A 34 11.01 -1.68 -25.94
N LYS A 35 11.72 -0.67 -25.39
CA LYS A 35 11.63 -0.22 -23.99
C LYS A 35 11.05 1.20 -23.84
N ARG A 36 10.76 1.91 -24.93
CA ARG A 36 10.15 3.25 -24.91
C ARG A 36 8.91 3.28 -25.80
N PRO A 37 7.80 3.91 -25.36
CA PRO A 37 6.62 4.06 -26.19
C PRO A 37 6.94 4.75 -27.52
N ASN A 38 6.28 4.33 -28.60
CA ASN A 38 6.49 4.90 -29.95
C ASN A 38 5.79 6.26 -30.16
N ASP A 39 5.14 6.79 -29.13
CA ASP A 39 4.35 8.01 -29.15
C ASP A 39 5.26 9.24 -29.32
N PRO A 40 5.09 10.07 -30.37
CA PRO A 40 6.05 11.10 -30.76
C PRO A 40 6.40 12.14 -29.69
N SER A 41 5.50 12.39 -28.73
CA SER A 41 5.67 13.39 -27.67
C SER A 41 6.01 12.78 -26.31
N TYR A 42 6.31 11.48 -26.23
CA TYR A 42 6.70 10.81 -24.98
C TYR A 42 7.88 11.50 -24.28
N ASN A 43 8.84 12.03 -25.06
CA ASN A 43 10.00 12.76 -24.55
C ASN A 43 9.67 14.08 -23.83
N ARG A 44 8.43 14.60 -23.96
CA ARG A 44 7.95 15.79 -23.23
C ARG A 44 7.33 15.42 -21.88
N GLN A 45 7.08 14.13 -21.62
CA GLN A 45 6.39 13.65 -20.42
C GLN A 45 7.38 13.25 -19.31
N TRP A 46 8.15 14.22 -18.82
CA TRP A 46 9.15 14.00 -17.76
C TRP A 46 8.57 13.27 -16.53
N GLY A 47 7.31 13.51 -16.19
CA GLY A 47 6.65 12.89 -15.04
C GLY A 47 6.58 11.37 -15.13
N LEU A 48 6.44 10.80 -16.33
CA LEU A 48 6.42 9.34 -16.52
C LEU A 48 7.78 8.71 -16.25
N GLU A 49 8.86 9.38 -16.66
CA GLU A 49 10.22 8.95 -16.30
C GLU A 49 10.46 9.14 -14.80
N LYS A 50 9.98 10.23 -14.20
CA LYS A 50 10.15 10.52 -12.77
C LYS A 50 9.56 9.46 -11.85
N ILE A 51 8.35 9.00 -12.16
CA ILE A 51 7.67 7.96 -11.36
C ILE A 51 8.05 6.55 -11.82
N ASN A 52 9.06 6.39 -12.69
CA ASN A 52 9.46 5.09 -13.24
C ASN A 52 8.32 4.30 -13.93
N ALA A 53 7.38 4.97 -14.62
CA ALA A 53 6.28 4.31 -15.31
C ALA A 53 6.70 3.20 -16.30
N PRO A 54 7.79 3.35 -17.07
CA PRO A 54 8.28 2.26 -17.92
C PRO A 54 8.65 0.98 -17.18
N ALA A 55 9.04 1.07 -15.90
CA ALA A 55 9.31 -0.11 -15.09
C ALA A 55 8.03 -0.92 -14.84
N ALA A 56 6.92 -0.25 -14.50
CA ALA A 56 5.62 -0.87 -14.29
C ALA A 56 5.02 -1.46 -15.58
N TRP A 57 5.26 -0.83 -16.73
CA TRP A 57 4.77 -1.34 -18.03
C TRP A 57 5.38 -2.65 -18.49
N ASN A 58 6.52 -3.06 -17.90
CA ASN A 58 7.07 -4.40 -18.12
C ASN A 58 6.19 -5.50 -17.49
N TYR A 59 5.35 -5.14 -16.51
CA TYR A 59 4.45 -6.06 -15.81
C TYR A 59 3.02 -5.94 -16.33
N THR A 60 2.50 -4.72 -16.42
CA THR A 60 1.14 -4.45 -16.90
C THR A 60 1.07 -3.10 -17.58
N GLN A 61 0.35 -3.02 -18.69
CA GLN A 61 0.05 -1.75 -19.38
C GLN A 61 -1.39 -1.28 -19.10
N GLY A 62 -2.01 -1.82 -18.06
CA GLY A 62 -3.41 -1.57 -17.70
C GLY A 62 -4.40 -2.54 -18.36
N SER A 63 -5.69 -2.34 -18.10
CA SER A 63 -6.78 -3.13 -18.66
C SER A 63 -8.03 -2.29 -18.89
N LYS A 64 -8.78 -2.58 -19.97
CA LYS A 64 -10.11 -2.00 -20.23
C LYS A 64 -11.17 -2.44 -19.23
N SER A 65 -10.91 -3.48 -18.45
CA SER A 65 -11.80 -3.86 -17.35
C SER A 65 -11.72 -2.88 -16.19
N VAL A 66 -10.64 -2.09 -16.08
CA VAL A 66 -10.49 -1.08 -15.04
C VAL A 66 -11.19 0.20 -15.48
N VAL A 67 -12.30 0.51 -14.82
CA VAL A 67 -13.09 1.71 -15.09
C VAL A 67 -12.70 2.82 -14.12
N VAL A 68 -12.26 3.94 -14.66
CA VAL A 68 -11.88 5.14 -13.92
C VAL A 68 -12.82 6.27 -14.30
N ALA A 69 -13.50 6.87 -13.32
CA ALA A 69 -14.30 8.06 -13.57
C ALA A 69 -13.46 9.33 -13.43
N VAL A 70 -13.54 10.20 -14.44
CA VAL A 70 -12.97 11.55 -14.42
C VAL A 70 -14.10 12.52 -14.14
N VAL A 71 -14.13 13.02 -12.89
CA VAL A 71 -15.11 13.96 -12.37
C VAL A 71 -14.55 15.37 -12.51
N ASP A 72 -14.92 16.03 -13.63
CA ASP A 72 -14.21 17.22 -14.10
C ASP A 72 -15.10 18.10 -15.03
N THR A 73 -14.49 18.89 -15.92
CA THR A 73 -15.12 19.74 -16.94
C THR A 73 -15.68 18.95 -18.13
N GLY A 74 -15.55 17.62 -18.11
CA GLY A 74 -15.84 16.72 -19.23
C GLY A 74 -14.56 16.15 -19.84
N VAL A 75 -14.71 15.24 -20.80
CA VAL A 75 -13.58 14.64 -21.52
C VAL A 75 -13.88 14.68 -23.01
N ASN A 76 -12.94 15.14 -23.82
CA ASN A 76 -13.06 15.04 -25.27
C ASN A 76 -12.95 13.58 -25.72
N TYR A 77 -14.06 12.86 -25.70
CA TYR A 77 -14.08 11.44 -26.03
C TYR A 77 -13.80 11.13 -27.50
N ASN A 78 -13.76 12.16 -28.36
CA ASN A 78 -13.36 12.06 -29.77
C ASN A 78 -11.87 12.36 -29.99
N HIS A 79 -11.11 12.71 -28.93
CA HIS A 79 -9.69 12.95 -29.05
C HIS A 79 -9.01 11.65 -29.52
N PRO A 80 -8.23 11.65 -30.62
CA PRO A 80 -7.71 10.43 -31.23
C PRO A 80 -6.79 9.64 -30.30
N ASP A 81 -6.16 10.32 -29.35
CA ASP A 81 -5.27 9.74 -28.33
C ASP A 81 -6.01 9.26 -27.06
N LEU A 82 -7.33 9.50 -26.96
CA LEU A 82 -8.17 9.07 -25.84
C LEU A 82 -9.27 8.10 -26.26
N ALA A 83 -9.80 8.24 -27.48
CA ALA A 83 -11.06 7.62 -27.90
C ALA A 83 -11.13 6.10 -27.68
N ALA A 84 -10.00 5.39 -27.80
CA ALA A 84 -9.97 3.95 -27.54
C ALA A 84 -10.07 3.61 -26.04
N ASN A 85 -9.60 4.49 -25.15
CA ASN A 85 -9.65 4.39 -23.69
C ASN A 85 -10.93 4.98 -23.08
N ILE A 86 -11.85 5.55 -23.86
CA ILE A 86 -13.11 6.06 -23.31
C ILE A 86 -14.04 4.89 -22.96
N TRP A 87 -14.61 4.94 -21.75
CA TRP A 87 -15.64 4.01 -21.29
C TRP A 87 -16.90 4.13 -22.13
N ARG A 88 -17.60 3.01 -22.32
CA ARG A 88 -18.89 2.98 -22.99
C ARG A 88 -19.92 2.29 -22.12
N ASN A 89 -21.07 2.92 -21.90
CA ASN A 89 -22.22 2.22 -21.37
C ASN A 89 -22.70 1.22 -22.43
N THR A 90 -22.34 -0.04 -22.28
CA THR A 90 -22.71 -1.10 -23.22
C THR A 90 -24.18 -1.52 -23.11
N LYS A 91 -24.89 -1.04 -22.09
CA LYS A 91 -26.30 -1.31 -21.86
C LYS A 91 -27.21 -0.31 -22.60
N GLU A 92 -26.68 0.85 -22.97
CA GLU A 92 -27.40 1.90 -23.72
C GLU A 92 -27.35 1.68 -25.24
N ILE A 93 -28.43 2.02 -25.93
CA ILE A 93 -28.52 2.01 -27.39
C ILE A 93 -28.45 3.44 -27.91
N PHE A 94 -27.28 3.79 -28.46
CA PHE A 94 -26.96 5.13 -28.95
C PHE A 94 -28.09 5.85 -29.71
N GLY A 95 -28.59 6.93 -29.11
CA GLY A 95 -29.44 7.94 -29.74
C GLY A 95 -30.88 7.50 -29.94
N ASN A 96 -31.36 6.54 -29.15
CA ASN A 96 -32.75 6.09 -29.20
C ASN A 96 -33.68 6.95 -28.31
N GLY A 97 -33.12 7.81 -27.45
CA GLY A 97 -33.86 8.68 -26.53
C GLY A 97 -34.49 7.94 -25.36
N ILE A 98 -33.98 6.76 -25.01
CA ILE A 98 -34.47 5.87 -23.94
C ILE A 98 -33.33 5.67 -22.94
N ASP A 99 -33.68 5.55 -21.66
CA ASP A 99 -32.80 5.04 -20.60
C ASP A 99 -32.96 3.51 -20.61
N ASP A 100 -32.08 2.82 -21.34
CA ASP A 100 -32.19 1.39 -21.63
C ASP A 100 -31.78 0.52 -20.43
N ASP A 101 -30.91 1.03 -19.55
CA ASP A 101 -30.43 0.33 -18.37
C ASP A 101 -31.16 0.72 -17.06
N ASN A 102 -32.12 1.64 -17.16
CA ASN A 102 -32.94 2.20 -16.08
C ASN A 102 -32.09 2.84 -14.96
N ASN A 103 -30.94 3.41 -15.28
CA ASN A 103 -30.08 4.09 -14.31
C ASN A 103 -30.51 5.55 -14.05
N GLY A 104 -31.50 6.06 -14.80
CA GLY A 104 -32.03 7.42 -14.70
C GLY A 104 -31.44 8.40 -15.71
N TYR A 105 -30.56 7.96 -16.61
CA TYR A 105 -29.77 8.79 -17.53
C TYR A 105 -29.94 8.29 -18.97
N ILE A 106 -30.69 9.04 -19.78
CA ILE A 106 -31.02 8.68 -21.16
C ILE A 106 -29.78 8.76 -22.06
N ASP A 107 -29.44 7.70 -22.80
CA ASP A 107 -28.35 7.71 -23.78
C ASP A 107 -26.97 8.09 -23.20
N ASP A 108 -26.66 7.74 -21.95
CA ASP A 108 -25.42 8.08 -21.22
C ASP A 108 -24.16 7.29 -21.69
N ILE A 109 -23.99 7.20 -23.01
CA ILE A 109 -23.08 6.29 -23.72
C ILE A 109 -21.62 6.45 -23.28
N TYR A 110 -21.16 7.66 -22.98
CA TYR A 110 -19.77 7.94 -22.58
C TYR A 110 -19.66 8.48 -21.14
N GLY A 111 -20.78 8.48 -20.42
CA GLY A 111 -20.97 9.20 -19.17
C GLY A 111 -22.07 10.27 -19.29
N TRP A 112 -22.06 11.23 -18.37
CA TRP A 112 -23.15 12.20 -18.22
C TRP A 112 -22.65 13.63 -17.95
N ASP A 113 -23.37 14.61 -18.50
CA ASP A 113 -23.21 16.03 -18.17
C ASP A 113 -24.24 16.43 -17.11
N PHE A 114 -23.79 16.51 -15.86
CA PHE A 114 -24.61 16.96 -14.74
C PHE A 114 -24.84 18.46 -14.72
N GLY A 115 -23.95 19.24 -15.34
CA GLY A 115 -24.11 20.68 -15.43
C GLY A 115 -25.36 21.02 -16.24
N ASP A 116 -25.37 20.58 -17.50
CA ASP A 116 -26.45 20.85 -18.44
C ASP A 116 -27.58 19.81 -18.41
N ASN A 117 -27.39 18.74 -17.64
CA ASN A 117 -28.34 17.63 -17.43
C ASN A 117 -28.71 16.95 -18.75
N ASP A 118 -27.68 16.54 -19.49
CA ASP A 118 -27.79 15.80 -20.75
C ASP A 118 -26.71 14.71 -20.89
N SER A 119 -26.78 13.98 -21.99
CA SER A 119 -25.96 12.80 -22.27
C SER A 119 -24.63 13.12 -22.95
N ASP A 120 -24.22 14.40 -23.01
CA ASP A 120 -23.00 14.83 -23.71
C ASP A 120 -21.93 15.32 -22.72
N PRO A 121 -21.16 14.40 -22.09
CA PRO A 121 -20.04 14.78 -21.22
C PRO A 121 -18.82 15.30 -21.99
N ASN A 122 -18.95 15.58 -23.30
CA ASN A 122 -17.86 16.06 -24.13
C ASN A 122 -17.38 17.44 -23.66
N GLU A 123 -16.08 17.64 -23.77
CA GLU A 123 -15.47 18.94 -23.53
C GLU A 123 -15.47 19.77 -24.82
N ASN A 124 -16.54 20.54 -25.02
CA ASN A 124 -16.81 21.33 -26.23
C ASN A 124 -17.00 22.84 -25.98
N ASP A 125 -16.99 23.30 -24.72
CA ASP A 125 -17.21 24.70 -24.37
C ASP A 125 -15.91 25.53 -24.31
N THR A 126 -15.51 26.02 -25.47
CA THR A 126 -14.33 26.88 -25.67
C THR A 126 -14.35 28.22 -24.90
N THR A 127 -15.50 28.61 -24.32
CA THR A 127 -15.63 29.90 -23.62
C THR A 127 -15.19 29.84 -22.16
N LYS A 128 -14.91 28.65 -21.63
CA LYS A 128 -14.54 28.43 -20.23
C LYS A 128 -13.05 28.68 -19.99
N ALA A 129 -12.75 29.30 -18.85
CA ALA A 129 -11.37 29.48 -18.39
C ALA A 129 -10.64 28.15 -18.13
N SER A 130 -11.39 27.09 -17.81
CA SER A 130 -10.89 25.73 -17.60
C SER A 130 -11.13 24.83 -18.82
N TYR A 131 -11.39 25.38 -20.01
CA TYR A 131 -11.60 24.58 -21.22
C TYR A 131 -10.39 23.66 -21.46
N GLY A 132 -10.66 22.37 -21.54
CA GLY A 132 -9.69 21.31 -21.77
C GLY A 132 -9.08 20.70 -20.52
N HIS A 133 -9.50 21.10 -19.31
CA HIS A 133 -8.94 20.60 -18.05
C HIS A 133 -9.16 19.10 -17.90
N GLY A 134 -10.42 18.62 -17.97
CA GLY A 134 -10.72 17.19 -17.84
C GLY A 134 -10.13 16.34 -18.97
N THR A 135 -10.07 16.88 -20.19
CA THR A 135 -9.35 16.23 -21.31
C THR A 135 -7.84 16.11 -21.02
N HIS A 136 -7.23 17.10 -20.38
CA HIS A 136 -5.81 17.08 -20.00
C HIS A 136 -5.53 16.05 -18.90
N VAL A 137 -6.36 16.03 -17.86
CA VAL A 137 -6.34 15.05 -16.78
C VAL A 137 -6.51 13.62 -17.31
N ALA A 138 -7.47 13.40 -18.20
CA ALA A 138 -7.71 12.10 -18.83
C ALA A 138 -6.50 11.60 -19.65
N GLY A 139 -5.75 12.49 -20.30
CA GLY A 139 -4.53 12.14 -21.03
C GLY A 139 -3.38 11.70 -20.13
N ILE A 140 -3.17 12.37 -19.00
CA ILE A 140 -2.13 12.00 -18.03
C ILE A 140 -2.43 10.60 -17.48
N LEU A 141 -3.70 10.37 -17.12
CA LEU A 141 -4.20 9.09 -16.64
C LEU A 141 -4.01 7.97 -17.68
N GLY A 142 -4.50 8.20 -18.90
CA GLY A 142 -4.74 7.11 -19.85
C GLY A 142 -4.84 7.54 -21.31
N ALA A 143 -3.95 8.38 -21.81
CA ALA A 143 -3.71 8.45 -23.25
C ALA A 143 -3.22 7.08 -23.78
N VAL A 144 -3.68 6.72 -24.98
CA VAL A 144 -3.42 5.40 -25.59
C VAL A 144 -1.95 5.29 -25.95
N GLY A 145 -1.20 4.42 -25.28
CA GLY A 145 0.21 4.22 -25.60
C GLY A 145 0.47 3.36 -26.84
N ASN A 146 1.64 3.56 -27.43
CA ASN A 146 2.15 2.83 -28.59
C ASN A 146 1.30 2.94 -29.87
N ASN A 147 0.56 4.04 -30.03
CA ASN A 147 -0.33 4.25 -31.18
C ASN A 147 0.29 5.13 -32.29
N ASN A 148 1.57 5.52 -32.15
CA ASN A 148 2.31 6.48 -32.99
C ASN A 148 1.66 7.87 -33.06
N LEU A 149 0.96 8.29 -32.01
CA LEU A 149 0.29 9.57 -31.91
C LEU A 149 0.59 10.20 -30.55
N GLY A 150 0.74 11.52 -30.50
CA GLY A 150 0.62 12.24 -29.24
C GLY A 150 1.55 11.75 -28.13
N ILE A 151 0.91 11.39 -27.01
CA ILE A 151 1.52 11.05 -25.73
C ILE A 151 1.06 9.66 -25.26
N THR A 152 1.54 9.20 -24.10
CA THR A 152 0.97 8.04 -23.41
C THR A 152 0.54 8.38 -21.99
N GLY A 153 -0.52 7.75 -21.48
CA GLY A 153 -0.92 7.90 -20.09
C GLY A 153 -0.10 6.99 -19.16
N VAL A 154 -0.23 7.19 -17.85
CA VAL A 154 0.33 6.27 -16.84
C VAL A 154 -0.24 4.86 -17.01
N SER A 155 -1.54 4.73 -17.29
CA SER A 155 -2.20 3.48 -17.64
C SER A 155 -2.64 3.49 -19.11
N PRO A 156 -1.79 3.06 -20.05
CA PRO A 156 -2.07 3.10 -21.50
C PRO A 156 -3.34 2.34 -21.93
N ASN A 157 -3.77 1.36 -21.14
CA ASN A 157 -5.03 0.64 -21.31
C ASN A 157 -5.92 0.85 -20.09
N VAL A 158 -7.03 1.56 -20.27
CA VAL A 158 -8.01 1.85 -19.20
C VAL A 158 -9.35 2.17 -19.84
N SER A 159 -10.43 2.20 -19.05
CA SER A 159 -11.73 2.72 -19.46
C SER A 159 -12.08 3.99 -18.67
N ILE A 160 -12.07 5.14 -19.33
CA ILE A 160 -12.29 6.47 -18.76
C ILE A 160 -13.75 6.86 -18.93
N MET A 161 -14.50 6.90 -17.82
CA MET A 161 -15.87 7.39 -17.77
C MET A 161 -15.86 8.90 -17.52
N ALA A 162 -16.55 9.66 -18.38
CA ALA A 162 -16.57 11.11 -18.28
C ALA A 162 -17.78 11.58 -17.45
N THR A 163 -17.53 12.35 -16.40
CA THR A 163 -18.58 12.99 -15.61
C THR A 163 -18.34 14.49 -15.58
N LYS A 164 -19.22 15.24 -16.24
CA LYS A 164 -19.07 16.68 -16.46
C LYS A 164 -19.97 17.46 -15.51
N HIS A 165 -19.43 18.51 -14.90
CA HIS A 165 -20.12 19.30 -13.88
C HIS A 165 -20.24 20.80 -14.19
N TYR A 166 -19.73 21.22 -15.36
CA TYR A 166 -19.71 22.61 -15.77
C TYR A 166 -20.87 22.88 -16.73
N ARG A 167 -21.76 23.80 -16.38
CA ARG A 167 -22.80 24.25 -17.32
C ARG A 167 -22.22 25.09 -18.43
N ALA A 168 -22.85 25.06 -19.59
CA ALA A 168 -22.59 26.00 -20.67
C ALA A 168 -22.76 27.48 -20.26
N SER A 169 -23.55 27.78 -19.22
CA SER A 169 -23.74 29.15 -18.70
C SER A 169 -22.68 29.63 -17.70
N ASP A 170 -21.93 28.71 -17.08
CA ASP A 170 -21.16 29.05 -15.87
C ASP A 170 -19.78 29.64 -16.16
N SER A 171 -19.33 30.59 -15.35
CA SER A 171 -17.96 31.11 -15.45
C SER A 171 -16.94 30.33 -14.58
N GLN A 172 -17.45 29.49 -13.67
CA GLN A 172 -16.73 28.59 -12.75
C GLN A 172 -17.60 27.35 -12.50
N GLY A 173 -17.01 26.20 -12.20
CA GLY A 173 -17.77 24.99 -11.85
C GLY A 173 -18.44 25.14 -10.49
N TYR A 174 -19.63 24.59 -10.35
CA TYR A 174 -20.32 24.55 -9.06
C TYR A 174 -20.23 23.16 -8.44
N LEU A 175 -20.00 23.11 -7.13
CA LEU A 175 -19.75 21.85 -6.42
C LEU A 175 -20.99 20.97 -6.25
N TRP A 176 -22.22 21.52 -6.33
CA TRP A 176 -23.44 20.77 -6.00
C TRP A 176 -23.79 19.64 -6.97
N ASP A 177 -23.20 19.61 -8.18
CA ASP A 177 -23.34 18.50 -9.11
C ASP A 177 -22.26 17.41 -8.95
N VAL A 178 -21.12 17.74 -8.35
CA VAL A 178 -20.01 16.79 -8.12
C VAL A 178 -20.46 15.55 -7.33
N PRO A 179 -21.24 15.68 -6.23
CA PRO A 179 -21.79 14.52 -5.53
C PRO A 179 -22.62 13.57 -6.42
N LYS A 180 -23.32 14.10 -7.43
CA LYS A 180 -24.11 13.29 -8.35
C LYS A 180 -23.22 12.52 -9.32
N GLY A 181 -22.18 13.17 -9.84
CA GLY A 181 -21.18 12.51 -10.71
C GLY A 181 -20.44 11.39 -9.99
N ILE A 182 -20.06 11.62 -8.73
CA ILE A 182 -19.45 10.57 -7.90
C ILE A 182 -20.40 9.37 -7.76
N LYS A 183 -21.66 9.59 -7.39
CA LYS A 183 -22.65 8.50 -7.23
C LYS A 183 -22.91 7.78 -8.55
N TYR A 184 -23.12 8.52 -9.62
CA TYR A 184 -23.28 7.98 -10.97
C TYR A 184 -22.11 7.09 -11.37
N ALA A 185 -20.88 7.55 -11.14
CA ALA A 185 -19.68 6.80 -11.45
C ALA A 185 -19.63 5.47 -10.70
N VAL A 186 -19.88 5.50 -9.38
CA VAL A 186 -19.93 4.31 -8.53
C VAL A 186 -21.01 3.34 -9.02
N ASP A 187 -22.22 3.82 -9.27
CA ASP A 187 -23.36 3.00 -9.68
C ASP A 187 -23.17 2.39 -11.09
N ASN A 188 -22.36 3.03 -11.93
CA ASN A 188 -21.97 2.53 -13.26
C ASN A 188 -20.64 1.76 -13.28
N GLY A 189 -20.12 1.39 -12.11
CA GLY A 189 -19.01 0.43 -11.98
C GLY A 189 -17.62 1.03 -12.09
N ALA A 190 -17.45 2.34 -11.85
CA ALA A 190 -16.13 2.91 -11.64
C ALA A 190 -15.47 2.29 -10.41
N GLN A 191 -14.21 1.87 -10.54
CA GLN A 191 -13.40 1.33 -9.44
C GLN A 191 -12.49 2.40 -8.82
N ILE A 192 -12.18 3.44 -9.60
CA ILE A 192 -11.38 4.59 -9.17
C ILE A 192 -12.08 5.87 -9.64
N ILE A 193 -12.06 6.90 -8.81
CA ILE A 193 -12.53 8.24 -9.15
C ILE A 193 -11.37 9.22 -9.07
N ASN A 194 -11.13 9.93 -10.16
CA ASN A 194 -10.20 11.05 -10.23
C ASN A 194 -10.93 12.36 -9.94
N LEU A 195 -10.60 13.01 -8.82
CA LEU A 195 -11.12 14.33 -8.42
C LEU A 195 -10.02 15.39 -8.50
N SER A 196 -9.82 15.94 -9.70
CA SER A 196 -8.92 17.07 -9.95
C SER A 196 -9.61 18.41 -9.70
N LEU A 197 -10.32 18.54 -8.58
CA LEU A 197 -11.05 19.74 -8.17
C LEU A 197 -11.01 19.87 -6.64
N GLY A 198 -11.22 21.08 -6.15
CA GLY A 198 -11.42 21.29 -4.73
C GLY A 198 -11.99 22.65 -4.37
N SER A 199 -12.17 22.86 -3.08
CA SER A 199 -12.71 24.11 -2.53
C SER A 199 -12.32 24.29 -1.06
N SER A 200 -12.37 25.52 -0.56
CA SER A 200 -12.24 25.80 0.88
C SER A 200 -13.54 25.53 1.68
N TYR A 201 -14.56 24.95 1.05
CA TYR A 201 -15.86 24.71 1.65
C TYR A 201 -16.04 23.23 1.97
N ASN A 202 -16.39 22.92 3.22
CA ASN A 202 -16.83 21.59 3.61
C ASN A 202 -18.26 21.37 3.10
N ASP A 203 -18.42 20.49 2.12
CA ASP A 203 -19.70 20.14 1.52
C ASP A 203 -20.14 18.75 2.01
N PRO A 204 -21.13 18.67 2.92
CA PRO A 204 -21.66 17.40 3.41
C PRO A 204 -22.17 16.48 2.29
N ALA A 205 -22.74 17.03 1.20
CA ALA A 205 -23.22 16.20 0.10
C ALA A 205 -22.06 15.53 -0.64
N GLN A 206 -20.92 16.23 -0.76
CA GLN A 206 -19.69 15.68 -1.32
C GLN A 206 -19.11 14.62 -0.40
N PHE A 207 -19.03 14.88 0.91
CA PHE A 207 -18.58 13.88 1.89
C PHE A 207 -19.43 12.60 1.82
N GLU A 208 -20.76 12.71 1.80
CA GLU A 208 -21.66 11.56 1.71
C GLU A 208 -21.50 10.77 0.40
N ALA A 209 -21.22 11.45 -0.72
CA ALA A 209 -20.95 10.78 -1.98
C ALA A 209 -19.59 10.04 -1.95
N LEU A 210 -18.57 10.62 -1.33
CA LEU A 210 -17.27 10.00 -1.15
C LEU A 210 -17.32 8.82 -0.18
N LYS A 211 -18.11 8.93 0.88
CA LYS A 211 -18.40 7.83 1.79
C LYS A 211 -19.17 6.71 1.08
N TYR A 212 -20.14 7.06 0.22
CA TYR A 212 -20.83 6.07 -0.61
C TYR A 212 -19.84 5.32 -1.53
N ALA A 213 -18.88 6.02 -2.13
CA ALA A 213 -17.80 5.40 -2.89
C ALA A 213 -16.96 4.43 -2.02
N ASN A 214 -16.63 4.82 -0.78
CA ASN A 214 -15.94 3.95 0.17
C ASN A 214 -16.72 2.66 0.46
N ASP A 215 -18.01 2.80 0.78
CA ASP A 215 -18.90 1.68 1.10
C ASP A 215 -19.08 0.71 -0.09
N LYS A 216 -18.74 1.16 -1.31
CA LYS A 216 -18.80 0.37 -2.55
C LYS A 216 -17.44 -0.14 -3.03
N GLY A 217 -16.38 0.08 -2.26
CA GLY A 217 -15.05 -0.34 -2.65
C GLY A 217 -14.50 0.43 -3.85
N VAL A 218 -14.75 1.74 -3.90
CA VAL A 218 -14.22 2.65 -4.93
C VAL A 218 -13.19 3.59 -4.32
N LEU A 219 -11.96 3.56 -4.88
CA LEU A 219 -10.87 4.45 -4.48
C LEU A 219 -11.07 5.84 -5.08
N VAL A 220 -10.75 6.88 -4.31
CA VAL A 220 -10.84 8.27 -4.74
C VAL A 220 -9.47 8.91 -4.65
N ILE A 221 -9.01 9.53 -5.74
CA ILE A 221 -7.76 10.31 -5.75
C ILE A 221 -8.12 11.79 -5.89
N ALA A 222 -7.67 12.61 -4.94
CA ALA A 222 -8.08 14.00 -4.78
C ALA A 222 -6.90 14.97 -4.79
N SER A 223 -7.12 16.18 -5.33
CA SER A 223 -6.10 17.22 -5.37
C SER A 223 -5.93 17.93 -4.02
N ALA A 224 -4.68 18.18 -3.62
CA ALA A 224 -4.37 18.94 -2.40
C ALA A 224 -4.81 20.42 -2.48
N GLY A 225 -4.94 20.98 -3.69
CA GLY A 225 -5.26 22.37 -3.96
C GLY A 225 -4.03 23.23 -4.28
N ASN A 226 -4.25 24.38 -4.95
CA ASN A 226 -3.19 25.20 -5.55
C ASN A 226 -2.95 26.55 -4.84
N ASN A 227 -3.19 26.63 -3.54
CA ASN A 227 -3.13 27.89 -2.78
C ASN A 227 -1.84 28.06 -1.93
N GLY A 228 -0.93 27.08 -1.94
CA GLY A 228 0.35 27.11 -1.22
C GLY A 228 0.22 27.10 0.31
N ARG A 229 -0.87 26.55 0.86
CA ARG A 229 -1.15 26.53 2.30
C ARG A 229 -0.99 25.14 2.90
N ASP A 230 -0.86 25.15 4.22
CA ASP A 230 -0.92 23.97 5.06
C ASP A 230 -2.40 23.61 5.35
N ASN A 231 -2.86 22.50 4.80
CA ASN A 231 -4.21 21.99 4.90
C ASN A 231 -4.51 21.39 6.29
N ASP A 232 -3.48 21.04 7.08
CA ASP A 232 -3.68 20.63 8.49
C ASP A 232 -4.13 21.83 9.33
N VAL A 233 -3.81 23.04 8.89
CA VAL A 233 -4.20 24.31 9.54
C VAL A 233 -5.40 24.95 8.84
N THR A 234 -5.44 24.94 7.51
CA THR A 234 -6.49 25.55 6.69
C THR A 234 -7.09 24.51 5.75
N PRO A 235 -8.12 23.76 6.20
CA PRO A 235 -8.69 22.66 5.43
C PRO A 235 -9.12 23.05 4.02
N TYR A 236 -8.91 22.12 3.09
CA TYR A 236 -9.29 22.24 1.68
C TYR A 236 -9.87 20.90 1.23
N TYR A 237 -11.08 20.93 0.68
CA TYR A 237 -11.87 19.73 0.42
C TYR A 237 -11.89 19.40 -1.08
N PRO A 238 -11.84 18.11 -1.46
CA PRO A 238 -11.99 16.94 -0.58
C PRO A 238 -10.72 16.46 0.14
N ALA A 239 -9.56 17.11 -0.06
CA ALA A 239 -8.30 16.66 0.52
C ALA A 239 -8.25 16.62 2.07
N SER A 240 -9.10 17.37 2.76
CA SER A 240 -9.20 17.33 4.22
C SER A 240 -10.32 16.43 4.75
N TYR A 241 -11.02 15.66 3.89
CA TYR A 241 -11.94 14.64 4.37
C TYR A 241 -11.16 13.41 4.84
N ASP A 242 -11.41 13.00 6.08
CA ASP A 242 -10.85 11.80 6.67
C ASP A 242 -11.72 10.58 6.28
N LEU A 243 -11.52 10.09 5.06
CA LEU A 243 -12.16 8.87 4.56
C LEU A 243 -11.09 7.90 4.06
N PRO A 244 -11.21 6.60 4.38
CA PRO A 244 -10.12 5.66 4.17
C PRO A 244 -9.89 5.30 2.69
N ASN A 245 -10.85 5.59 1.81
CA ASN A 245 -10.74 5.45 0.37
C ASN A 245 -10.19 6.69 -0.36
N ILE A 246 -9.81 7.76 0.33
CA ILE A 246 -9.26 8.95 -0.32
C ILE A 246 -7.73 8.90 -0.25
N ILE A 247 -7.08 9.12 -1.40
CA ILE A 247 -5.66 9.48 -1.49
C ILE A 247 -5.55 10.91 -1.96
N THR A 248 -4.80 11.72 -1.23
CA THR A 248 -4.65 13.15 -1.49
C THR A 248 -3.26 13.47 -2.02
N VAL A 249 -3.21 14.25 -3.10
CA VAL A 249 -2.01 14.38 -3.94
C VAL A 249 -1.52 15.83 -4.02
N ALA A 250 -0.29 16.04 -3.55
CA ALA A 250 0.47 17.27 -3.75
C ALA A 250 1.19 17.30 -5.12
N SER A 251 1.49 18.50 -5.61
CA SER A 251 2.23 18.72 -6.87
C SER A 251 3.73 18.85 -6.61
N LEU A 252 4.51 18.09 -7.36
CA LEU A 252 5.97 18.07 -7.37
C LEU A 252 6.52 18.70 -8.66
N ASP A 253 7.62 19.44 -8.54
CA ASP A 253 8.40 19.91 -9.70
C ASP A 253 9.51 18.92 -10.12
N GLN A 254 10.15 19.20 -11.26
CA GLN A 254 11.24 18.37 -11.80
C GLN A 254 12.48 18.26 -10.89
N SER A 255 12.62 19.15 -9.92
CA SER A 255 13.79 19.26 -9.04
C SER A 255 13.51 18.68 -7.65
N ASP A 256 12.52 17.80 -7.52
CA ASP A 256 12.09 17.18 -6.27
C ASP A 256 11.54 18.16 -5.24
N ASN A 257 11.14 19.37 -5.62
CA ASN A 257 10.53 20.30 -4.67
C ASN A 257 9.01 20.23 -4.76
N LEU A 258 8.37 20.34 -3.60
CA LEU A 258 6.95 20.69 -3.54
C LEU A 258 6.73 21.96 -4.38
N ALA A 259 5.83 21.89 -5.36
CA ALA A 259 5.53 23.00 -6.22
C ALA A 259 5.06 24.20 -5.38
N LYS A 260 5.50 25.40 -5.74
CA LYS A 260 5.27 26.62 -4.94
C LYS A 260 3.78 26.88 -4.64
N THR A 261 2.90 26.53 -5.56
CA THR A 261 1.46 26.68 -5.43
C THR A 261 0.79 25.46 -4.80
N SER A 262 1.46 24.31 -4.70
CA SER A 262 0.88 23.13 -4.07
C SER A 262 0.59 23.39 -2.61
N SER A 263 -0.64 23.10 -2.21
CA SER A 263 -0.96 22.93 -0.79
C SER A 263 -0.31 21.64 -0.29
N TYR A 264 -0.14 21.55 1.03
CA TYR A 264 0.54 20.47 1.72
C TYR A 264 -0.10 20.26 3.10
N GLY A 265 0.25 19.19 3.80
CA GLY A 265 -0.25 18.88 5.13
C GLY A 265 0.26 17.48 5.52
N PHE A 266 0.93 17.37 6.66
CA PHE A 266 1.52 16.09 7.07
C PHE A 266 0.45 15.04 7.40
N GLN A 267 -0.73 15.48 7.86
CA GLN A 267 -1.85 14.59 8.17
C GLN A 267 -2.88 14.53 7.04
N SER A 268 -3.10 15.64 6.34
CA SER A 268 -4.15 15.74 5.33
C SER A 268 -3.72 15.39 3.92
N ILE A 269 -2.41 15.43 3.61
CA ILE A 269 -1.90 15.13 2.26
C ILE A 269 -1.07 13.85 2.29
N ASP A 270 -1.49 12.80 1.58
CA ASP A 270 -0.83 11.50 1.64
C ASP A 270 0.51 11.47 0.89
N ILE A 271 0.52 11.92 -0.37
CA ILE A 271 1.61 11.68 -1.33
C ILE A 271 1.83 12.86 -2.28
N ALA A 272 3.01 12.97 -2.89
CA ALA A 272 3.26 13.89 -4.01
C ALA A 272 3.39 13.16 -5.36
N ALA A 273 3.08 13.86 -6.46
CA ALA A 273 3.33 13.37 -7.82
C ALA A 273 3.67 14.53 -8.78
N PRO A 274 4.26 14.25 -9.96
CA PRO A 274 4.60 15.28 -10.94
C PRO A 274 3.40 16.15 -11.28
N GLY A 275 3.52 17.46 -11.09
CA GLY A 275 2.42 18.39 -11.34
C GLY A 275 2.85 19.75 -11.85
N VAL A 276 4.09 19.94 -12.28
CA VAL A 276 4.58 21.19 -12.90
C VAL A 276 5.06 20.90 -14.32
N ASP A 277 4.66 21.75 -15.27
CA ASP A 277 5.00 21.62 -16.68
C ASP A 277 4.65 20.23 -17.26
N ILE A 278 3.40 19.82 -17.06
CA ILE A 278 2.88 18.52 -17.49
C ILE A 278 2.22 18.64 -18.87
N TYR A 279 2.81 17.97 -19.86
CA TYR A 279 2.31 17.92 -21.24
C TYR A 279 1.29 16.78 -21.41
N SER A 280 0.07 17.11 -21.86
CA SER A 280 -1.01 16.13 -22.04
C SER A 280 -2.00 16.55 -23.13
N THR A 281 -2.99 15.70 -23.40
CA THR A 281 -4.06 15.91 -24.39
C THR A 281 -4.85 17.18 -24.10
N TYR A 282 -5.29 17.83 -25.16
CA TYR A 282 -6.15 19.00 -25.12
C TYR A 282 -7.24 18.83 -26.18
N PRO A 283 -8.42 19.43 -26.04
CA PRO A 283 -9.48 19.29 -27.03
C PRO A 283 -9.04 19.61 -28.48
N ASP A 284 -9.83 19.17 -29.45
CA ASP A 284 -9.62 19.46 -30.88
C ASP A 284 -8.34 18.85 -31.49
N LYS A 285 -7.91 17.69 -30.98
CA LYS A 285 -6.73 16.92 -31.45
C LYS A 285 -5.41 17.66 -31.20
N THR A 286 -5.34 18.34 -30.07
CA THR A 286 -4.15 19.13 -29.69
C THR A 286 -3.62 18.68 -28.34
N TYR A 287 -2.51 19.26 -27.91
CA TYR A 287 -1.85 18.97 -26.64
C TYR A 287 -1.42 20.28 -26.00
N ALA A 288 -1.32 20.31 -24.66
CA ALA A 288 -0.96 21.51 -23.90
C ALA A 288 -0.15 21.18 -22.65
N THR A 289 0.59 22.18 -22.13
CA THR A 289 1.38 22.08 -20.88
C THR A 289 0.70 22.83 -19.74
N TRP A 290 0.36 22.11 -18.67
CA TRP A 290 -0.35 22.66 -17.50
C TRP A 290 0.41 22.35 -16.21
N GLY A 291 0.17 23.14 -15.17
CA GLY A 291 0.76 22.91 -13.84
C GLY A 291 -0.23 23.16 -12.71
N GLY A 292 -0.20 22.24 -11.74
CA GLY A 292 -0.95 22.27 -10.49
C GLY A 292 -1.18 20.87 -9.93
N THR A 293 -1.85 20.79 -8.77
CA THR A 293 -2.23 19.53 -8.12
C THR A 293 -3.20 18.71 -8.98
N SER A 294 -4.01 19.37 -9.81
CA SER A 294 -4.89 18.72 -10.78
C SER A 294 -4.15 17.83 -11.80
N MET A 295 -2.90 18.17 -12.13
CA MET A 295 -2.04 17.38 -13.01
C MET A 295 -1.31 16.25 -12.26
N ALA A 296 -1.13 16.39 -10.94
CA ALA A 296 -0.49 15.38 -10.10
C ALA A 296 -1.41 14.19 -9.78
N VAL A 297 -2.69 14.48 -9.49
CA VAL A 297 -3.75 13.49 -9.23
C VAL A 297 -3.78 12.35 -10.27
N PRO A 298 -3.87 12.60 -11.59
CA PRO A 298 -3.99 11.54 -12.58
C PRO A 298 -2.76 10.61 -12.68
N TYR A 299 -1.59 11.01 -12.18
CA TYR A 299 -0.46 10.08 -12.07
C TYR A 299 -0.73 8.97 -11.05
N VAL A 300 -1.24 9.35 -9.88
CA VAL A 300 -1.61 8.41 -8.80
C VAL A 300 -2.85 7.60 -9.21
N THR A 301 -3.83 8.23 -9.87
CA THR A 301 -4.99 7.54 -10.46
C THR A 301 -4.56 6.46 -11.46
N GLY A 302 -3.60 6.77 -12.34
CA GLY A 302 -3.08 5.80 -13.31
C GLY A 302 -2.30 4.66 -12.66
N ALA A 303 -1.55 4.94 -11.60
CA ALA A 303 -0.87 3.92 -10.80
C ALA A 303 -1.87 2.93 -10.17
N ALA A 304 -2.95 3.45 -9.57
CA ALA A 304 -4.03 2.65 -9.04
C ALA A 304 -4.67 1.76 -10.14
N ALA A 305 -4.86 2.31 -11.34
CA ALA A 305 -5.44 1.57 -12.45
C ALA A 305 -4.52 0.44 -12.95
N LEU A 306 -3.20 0.66 -12.99
CA LEU A 306 -2.21 -0.38 -13.30
C LEU A 306 -2.26 -1.52 -12.28
N LEU A 307 -2.29 -1.19 -10.98
CA LEU A 307 -2.40 -2.17 -9.90
C LEU A 307 -3.67 -3.02 -10.02
N LEU A 308 -4.83 -2.41 -10.18
CA LEU A 308 -6.09 -3.15 -10.36
C LEU A 308 -6.10 -3.99 -11.64
N ALA A 309 -5.42 -3.55 -12.69
CA ALA A 309 -5.30 -4.34 -13.92
C ALA A 309 -4.46 -5.60 -13.70
N ALA A 310 -3.42 -5.55 -12.87
CA ALA A 310 -2.59 -6.70 -12.53
C ALA A 310 -3.20 -7.59 -11.45
N ASN A 311 -3.87 -6.99 -10.46
CA ASN A 311 -4.56 -7.68 -9.39
C ASN A 311 -5.95 -7.08 -9.16
N PRO A 312 -6.97 -7.57 -9.87
CA PRO A 312 -8.34 -7.03 -9.77
C PRO A 312 -9.05 -7.37 -8.46
N LYS A 313 -8.40 -8.12 -7.55
CA LYS A 313 -8.97 -8.51 -6.26
C LYS A 313 -8.59 -7.57 -5.12
N LEU A 314 -7.70 -6.61 -5.36
CA LEU A 314 -7.31 -5.63 -4.35
C LEU A 314 -8.55 -4.88 -3.87
N THR A 315 -8.77 -4.92 -2.56
CA THR A 315 -9.67 -4.01 -1.87
C THR A 315 -9.16 -2.58 -2.00
N VAL A 316 -10.04 -1.60 -1.71
CA VAL A 316 -9.66 -0.18 -1.73
C VAL A 316 -8.50 0.14 -0.80
N LEU A 317 -8.43 -0.51 0.36
CA LEU A 317 -7.39 -0.23 1.35
C LEU A 317 -6.07 -0.88 0.97
N GLU A 318 -6.09 -2.11 0.43
CA GLU A 318 -4.88 -2.73 -0.14
C GLU A 318 -4.35 -1.91 -1.31
N LEU A 319 -5.25 -1.42 -2.18
CA LEU A 319 -4.90 -0.54 -3.28
C LEU A 319 -4.31 0.78 -2.79
N ARG A 320 -4.90 1.39 -1.75
CA ARG A 320 -4.36 2.60 -1.11
C ARG A 320 -2.99 2.35 -0.51
N HIS A 321 -2.85 1.29 0.28
CA HIS A 321 -1.60 0.94 0.94
C HIS A 321 -0.49 0.72 -0.10
N ALA A 322 -0.73 -0.09 -1.13
CA ALA A 322 0.26 -0.35 -2.19
C ALA A 322 0.75 0.93 -2.88
N ILE A 323 -0.14 1.92 -3.06
CA ILE A 323 0.22 3.23 -3.62
C ILE A 323 1.06 4.03 -2.62
N LEU A 324 0.64 4.11 -1.36
CA LEU A 324 1.30 4.94 -0.34
C LEU A 324 2.63 4.37 0.16
N SER A 325 2.85 3.07 0.06
CA SER A 325 4.15 2.42 0.31
C SER A 325 5.07 2.45 -0.91
N SER A 326 4.54 2.79 -2.10
CA SER A 326 5.32 2.90 -3.34
C SER A 326 5.79 4.33 -3.60
N VAL A 327 6.60 4.84 -2.67
CA VAL A 327 7.12 6.22 -2.71
C VAL A 327 8.64 6.27 -2.70
N GLN A 328 9.19 7.26 -3.41
CA GLN A 328 10.55 7.73 -3.22
C GLN A 328 10.51 8.90 -2.22
N GLN A 329 11.01 8.68 -1.00
CA GLN A 329 11.13 9.73 -0.01
C GLN A 329 12.19 10.76 -0.40
N VAL A 330 11.89 12.05 -0.17
CA VAL A 330 12.82 13.16 -0.44
C VAL A 330 12.76 14.22 0.67
N PRO A 331 13.90 14.84 1.05
CA PRO A 331 13.94 15.79 2.17
C PRO A 331 12.99 16.99 2.05
N SER A 332 12.65 17.40 0.84
CA SER A 332 11.78 18.54 0.54
C SER A 332 10.30 18.30 0.90
N LEU A 333 9.90 17.02 1.04
CA LEU A 333 8.53 16.56 1.30
C LEU A 333 8.33 16.03 2.73
N GLN A 334 9.42 15.76 3.46
CA GLN A 334 9.37 15.34 4.86
C GLN A 334 8.63 16.38 5.71
N GLY A 335 7.60 15.92 6.44
CA GLY A 335 6.72 16.78 7.24
C GLY A 335 5.77 17.68 6.42
N LYS A 336 5.64 17.47 5.11
CA LYS A 336 4.71 18.20 4.23
C LYS A 336 3.66 17.30 3.59
N VAL A 337 3.97 16.04 3.39
CA VAL A 337 3.02 14.98 3.02
C VAL A 337 3.29 13.79 3.94
N ASN A 338 2.26 12.98 4.19
CA ASN A 338 2.28 11.88 5.15
C ASN A 338 3.41 10.88 4.86
N THR A 339 3.54 10.45 3.60
CA THR A 339 4.57 9.52 3.14
C THR A 339 5.98 10.10 3.08
N GLY A 340 6.12 11.43 3.21
CA GLY A 340 7.39 12.15 3.02
C GLY A 340 8.01 12.02 1.62
N GLY A 341 7.25 11.52 0.63
CA GLY A 341 7.77 11.12 -0.67
C GLY A 341 6.82 11.36 -1.84
N TYR A 342 7.32 11.06 -3.03
CA TYR A 342 6.55 11.09 -4.28
C TYR A 342 6.39 9.70 -4.87
N LEU A 343 5.34 9.50 -5.68
CA LEU A 343 5.03 8.22 -6.34
C LEU A 343 6.21 7.62 -7.11
N ASP A 344 6.54 6.36 -6.85
CA ASP A 344 7.54 5.57 -7.59
C ASP A 344 6.98 4.19 -7.98
N LEU A 345 6.65 4.03 -9.25
CA LEU A 345 6.07 2.80 -9.80
C LEU A 345 7.06 1.64 -9.89
N SER A 346 8.37 1.85 -9.66
CA SER A 346 9.31 0.74 -9.53
C SER A 346 9.06 -0.08 -8.26
N GLN A 347 8.65 0.59 -7.17
CA GLN A 347 8.31 -0.04 -5.89
C GLN A 347 6.99 -0.82 -5.96
N LEU A 348 6.06 -0.41 -6.83
CA LEU A 348 4.81 -1.14 -7.06
C LEU A 348 5.03 -2.58 -7.50
N SER A 349 6.18 -2.89 -8.12
CA SER A 349 6.51 -4.26 -8.53
C SER A 349 6.52 -5.27 -7.38
N LYS A 350 6.68 -4.81 -6.13
CA LYS A 350 6.54 -5.64 -4.91
C LYS A 350 5.13 -6.20 -4.73
N PHE A 351 4.12 -5.47 -5.20
CA PHE A 351 2.69 -5.83 -5.09
C PHE A 351 2.13 -6.44 -6.39
N LEU A 352 2.94 -6.45 -7.45
CA LEU A 352 2.59 -7.09 -8.72
C LEU A 352 3.05 -8.56 -8.65
N PRO A 353 2.21 -9.53 -9.07
CA PRO A 353 2.60 -10.93 -9.05
C PRO A 353 3.87 -11.17 -9.87
N LYS A 354 4.91 -11.76 -9.26
CA LYS A 354 6.16 -12.16 -9.95
C LYS A 354 5.80 -13.20 -11.03
N THR A 355 6.14 -12.92 -12.28
CA THR A 355 5.48 -13.42 -13.49
C THR A 355 5.58 -14.94 -13.73
N GLY A 356 4.55 -15.53 -14.38
CA GLY A 356 4.73 -16.74 -15.18
C GLY A 356 3.68 -17.85 -15.16
N THR A 357 2.37 -17.57 -15.15
CA THR A 357 1.32 -18.37 -15.85
C THR A 357 -0.04 -17.74 -15.60
N ASN A 358 -0.85 -17.70 -16.65
CA ASN A 358 -2.28 -17.45 -16.57
C ASN A 358 -2.94 -18.46 -15.60
N PRO A 359 -3.63 -18.06 -14.52
CA PRO A 359 -4.48 -18.97 -13.77
C PRO A 359 -5.88 -19.03 -14.40
N ASP A 360 -5.97 -19.25 -15.72
CA ASP A 360 -7.14 -19.91 -16.29
C ASP A 360 -7.01 -21.40 -16.00
N GLY A 361 -7.48 -21.81 -14.81
CA GLY A 361 -7.66 -23.21 -14.50
C GLY A 361 -7.25 -23.64 -13.10
N LEU A 362 -7.86 -23.06 -12.07
CA LEU A 362 -8.10 -23.81 -10.83
C LEU A 362 -9.57 -23.69 -10.45
N THR A 363 -10.19 -24.86 -10.46
CA THR A 363 -11.59 -25.13 -10.19
C THR A 363 -11.99 -24.64 -8.81
N ASN A 364 -13.16 -24.00 -8.75
CA ASN A 364 -14.00 -23.81 -7.57
C ASN A 364 -13.77 -24.87 -6.50
N ASN A 365 -13.02 -24.49 -5.47
CA ASN A 365 -13.07 -25.10 -4.14
C ASN A 365 -12.71 -24.02 -3.10
N ALA A 366 -13.40 -22.88 -3.16
CA ALA A 366 -13.76 -22.21 -1.93
C ALA A 366 -14.88 -23.07 -1.32
N ALA A 367 -14.47 -24.03 -0.50
CA ALA A 367 -15.37 -24.68 0.42
C ALA A 367 -16.05 -23.57 1.20
N ASN A 368 -17.37 -23.55 1.07
CA ASN A 368 -18.33 -22.75 1.78
C ASN A 368 -18.03 -22.78 3.29
N THR A 369 -17.17 -21.89 3.79
CA THR A 369 -17.15 -21.52 5.19
C THR A 369 -18.29 -20.52 5.34
N SER A 370 -19.35 -20.97 6.03
CA SER A 370 -20.44 -20.11 6.45
C SER A 370 -19.86 -18.85 7.09
N ALA A 371 -20.08 -17.68 6.48
CA ALA A 371 -19.70 -16.40 7.07
C ALA A 371 -20.20 -16.37 8.52
N ALA A 372 -19.27 -16.33 9.47
CA ALA A 372 -19.63 -16.12 10.86
C ALA A 372 -20.38 -14.78 10.93
N GLU A 373 -21.59 -14.78 11.50
CA GLU A 373 -22.37 -13.55 11.64
C GLU A 373 -21.64 -12.59 12.58
N ALA A 374 -21.60 -11.30 12.23
CA ALA A 374 -21.00 -10.26 13.08
C ALA A 374 -21.67 -10.26 14.47
N VAL A 375 -20.89 -10.15 15.54
CA VAL A 375 -21.43 -10.07 16.89
C VAL A 375 -21.73 -8.61 17.21
N ARG A 376 -23.01 -8.28 17.36
CA ARG A 376 -23.45 -6.92 17.73
C ARG A 376 -23.71 -6.79 19.24
N ILE A 377 -23.03 -5.84 19.87
CA ILE A 377 -23.25 -5.40 21.24
C ILE A 377 -23.89 -4.02 21.19
N GLN A 378 -25.12 -3.92 21.71
CA GLN A 378 -25.80 -2.63 21.84
C GLN A 378 -25.18 -1.84 23.00
N ALA A 379 -24.84 -0.57 22.82
CA ALA A 379 -24.10 0.19 23.82
C ALA A 379 -24.92 0.41 25.10
N GLU A 380 -26.25 0.50 24.99
CA GLU A 380 -27.15 0.60 26.13
C GLU A 380 -27.15 -0.64 27.04
N ASN A 381 -26.61 -1.78 26.56
CA ASN A 381 -26.56 -3.05 27.31
C ASN A 381 -25.30 -3.19 28.19
N TYR A 382 -24.65 -2.08 28.56
CA TYR A 382 -23.52 -2.13 29.48
C TYR A 382 -23.94 -2.67 30.87
N GLN A 383 -23.06 -3.44 31.48
CA GLN A 383 -23.20 -4.00 32.83
C GLN A 383 -22.63 -3.01 33.84
N ASP A 384 -23.49 -2.43 34.67
CA ASP A 384 -23.05 -1.69 35.85
C ASP A 384 -22.44 -2.66 36.89
N ALA A 385 -21.50 -2.20 37.70
CA ALA A 385 -20.85 -2.97 38.76
C ALA A 385 -21.82 -3.48 39.85
N SER A 386 -23.11 -3.14 39.78
CA SER A 386 -24.12 -3.46 40.79
C SER A 386 -25.40 -4.15 40.30
N ASP A 387 -25.55 -4.51 39.02
CA ASP A 387 -26.78 -5.14 38.49
C ASP A 387 -26.72 -6.67 38.39
N THR A 388 -27.75 -7.36 38.90
CA THR A 388 -27.83 -8.83 39.01
C THR A 388 -29.18 -9.44 38.60
N THR A 389 -29.97 -8.82 37.70
CA THR A 389 -31.27 -9.39 37.29
C THR A 389 -31.57 -9.47 35.78
N PRO A 390 -32.32 -10.50 35.31
CA PRO A 390 -32.68 -10.67 33.90
C PRO A 390 -33.85 -9.77 33.47
N ASN A 391 -33.80 -9.31 32.21
CA ASN A 391 -34.75 -8.47 31.47
C ASN A 391 -34.60 -6.95 31.71
N ASN A 392 -33.46 -6.39 31.32
CA ASN A 392 -33.15 -4.95 31.38
C ASN A 392 -34.02 -4.08 30.42
N GLU A 393 -35.35 -4.25 30.48
CA GLU A 393 -36.34 -3.31 29.99
C GLU A 393 -36.44 -2.13 30.99
N GLY A 394 -35.38 -1.32 31.08
CA GLY A 394 -35.49 0.05 31.59
C GLY A 394 -34.86 0.35 32.95
N ARG A 395 -33.60 0.79 32.86
CA ARG A 395 -32.89 1.85 33.64
C ARG A 395 -32.58 1.59 35.13
N VAL A 396 -31.28 1.71 35.44
CA VAL A 396 -30.82 2.65 36.49
C VAL A 396 -29.66 3.50 35.95
N TYR A 397 -29.94 4.78 35.88
CA TYR A 397 -29.14 5.94 35.49
C TYR A 397 -28.03 6.20 36.53
N ARG A 398 -26.78 6.50 36.11
CA ARG A 398 -25.79 7.15 36.99
C ARG A 398 -26.15 8.63 37.11
N SER A 399 -26.92 8.99 38.14
CA SER A 399 -27.38 10.38 38.37
C SER A 399 -26.27 11.34 38.77
N ASP A 400 -25.01 10.90 38.82
CA ASP A 400 -23.89 11.63 39.38
C ASP A 400 -22.99 12.34 38.36
N LEU A 401 -23.06 12.09 37.03
CA LEU A 401 -22.10 12.71 36.09
C LEU A 401 -22.58 13.10 34.66
N GLY A 402 -23.87 13.00 34.32
CA GLY A 402 -24.39 13.57 33.06
C GLY A 402 -24.36 12.66 31.81
N VAL A 403 -24.18 11.34 32.01
CA VAL A 403 -24.35 10.30 30.97
C VAL A 403 -25.80 9.81 30.95
N ASP A 404 -26.48 9.86 29.80
CA ASP A 404 -27.89 9.39 29.61
C ASP A 404 -27.99 8.35 28.49
N ILE A 405 -29.04 7.53 28.49
CA ILE A 405 -29.40 6.65 27.37
C ILE A 405 -30.56 7.31 26.63
N GLU A 406 -30.34 7.69 25.37
CA GLU A 406 -31.38 8.29 24.54
C GLU A 406 -31.65 7.47 23.28
N ARG A 407 -32.74 7.81 22.57
CA ARG A 407 -33.01 7.19 21.27
C ARG A 407 -32.04 7.77 20.25
N THR A 408 -31.35 6.90 19.54
CA THR A 408 -30.45 7.31 18.46
C THR A 408 -31.23 7.75 17.22
N ALA A 409 -30.69 8.75 16.52
CA ALA A 409 -31.12 9.15 15.18
C ALA A 409 -30.41 8.36 14.06
N ASP A 410 -29.55 7.41 14.41
CA ASP A 410 -28.82 6.56 13.47
C ASP A 410 -29.76 5.65 12.66
N ASN A 411 -29.37 5.33 11.43
CA ASN A 411 -30.14 4.47 10.53
C ASN A 411 -30.30 3.03 11.07
N GLY A 412 -29.42 2.60 11.98
CA GLY A 412 -29.53 1.32 12.69
C GLY A 412 -30.67 1.28 13.73
N GLY A 413 -31.24 2.43 14.10
CA GLY A 413 -32.17 2.54 15.21
C GLY A 413 -31.54 2.16 16.55
N GLY A 414 -32.35 2.08 17.61
CA GLY A 414 -31.88 1.67 18.95
C GLY A 414 -31.69 2.82 19.93
N PHE A 415 -30.81 2.61 20.90
CA PHE A 415 -30.44 3.61 21.90
C PHE A 415 -28.93 3.86 21.88
N ASN A 416 -28.51 5.03 22.32
CA ASN A 416 -27.10 5.34 22.51
C ASN A 416 -26.82 5.76 23.94
N VAL A 417 -25.62 5.46 24.41
CA VAL A 417 -25.05 6.02 25.65
C VAL A 417 -24.48 7.39 25.28
N THR A 418 -24.86 8.43 26.02
CA THR A 418 -24.54 9.83 25.69
C THR A 418 -23.65 10.50 26.72
N GLY A 419 -22.92 11.54 26.30
CA GLY A 419 -22.22 12.44 27.23
C GLY A 419 -21.09 11.76 28.01
N MET A 420 -20.48 10.72 27.43
CA MET A 420 -19.40 9.95 28.07
C MET A 420 -18.23 10.86 28.43
N LYS A 421 -17.67 10.70 29.64
CA LYS A 421 -16.59 11.54 30.17
C LYS A 421 -15.29 10.77 30.35
N ALA A 422 -14.17 11.45 30.16
CA ALA A 422 -12.85 10.91 30.43
C ALA A 422 -12.75 10.40 31.87
N GLY A 423 -12.21 9.18 32.03
CA GLY A 423 -12.14 8.47 33.31
C GLY A 423 -13.35 7.57 33.61
N GLU A 424 -14.40 7.60 32.79
CA GLU A 424 -15.48 6.62 32.87
C GLU A 424 -15.12 5.29 32.21
N TRP A 425 -15.93 4.27 32.48
CA TRP A 425 -15.80 2.99 31.80
C TRP A 425 -17.15 2.31 31.62
N LEU A 426 -17.27 1.53 30.55
CA LEU A 426 -18.39 0.66 30.23
C LEU A 426 -17.91 -0.79 30.19
N LYS A 427 -18.78 -1.74 30.48
CA LYS A 427 -18.46 -3.16 30.49
C LYS A 427 -19.57 -3.96 29.84
N TYR A 428 -19.22 -4.95 29.03
CA TYR A 428 -20.16 -5.79 28.29
C TYR A 428 -19.74 -7.24 28.42
N ARG A 429 -20.71 -8.16 28.40
CA ARG A 429 -20.46 -9.57 28.13
C ARG A 429 -21.12 -9.93 26.82
N PHE A 430 -20.40 -10.70 26.01
CA PHE A 430 -20.89 -11.17 24.73
C PHE A 430 -20.38 -12.59 24.49
N GLU A 431 -21.07 -13.32 23.62
CA GLU A 431 -20.62 -14.61 23.12
C GLU A 431 -20.02 -14.39 21.74
N ALA A 432 -18.83 -14.93 21.50
CA ALA A 432 -18.21 -14.94 20.18
C ALA A 432 -17.92 -16.37 19.74
N ASN A 433 -17.92 -16.58 18.43
CA ASN A 433 -17.28 -17.76 17.87
C ASN A 433 -15.76 -17.54 17.89
N ALA A 434 -14.99 -18.63 17.86
CA ALA A 434 -13.57 -18.50 17.63
C ALA A 434 -13.32 -17.80 16.28
N GLY A 435 -12.46 -16.79 16.26
CA GLY A 435 -12.21 -16.00 15.06
C GLY A 435 -11.39 -14.75 15.33
N PHE A 436 -10.98 -14.10 14.25
CA PHE A 436 -10.29 -12.81 14.26
C PHE A 436 -11.27 -11.72 13.84
N TYR A 437 -11.34 -10.62 14.59
CA TYR A 437 -12.40 -9.62 14.48
C TYR A 437 -11.86 -8.19 14.48
N ASN A 438 -12.47 -7.32 13.68
CA ASN A 438 -12.42 -5.89 13.89
C ASN A 438 -13.53 -5.48 14.87
N VAL A 439 -13.20 -4.67 15.87
CA VAL A 439 -14.18 -4.11 16.81
C VAL A 439 -14.55 -2.70 16.34
N VAL A 440 -15.76 -2.56 15.82
CA VAL A 440 -16.30 -1.33 15.24
C VAL A 440 -17.19 -0.63 16.25
N PHE A 441 -16.78 0.55 16.69
CA PHE A 441 -17.52 1.42 17.59
C PHE A 441 -18.31 2.45 16.79
N ARG A 442 -19.64 2.40 16.87
CA ARG A 442 -20.51 3.41 16.28
C ARG A 442 -20.60 4.62 17.21
N VAL A 443 -19.87 5.68 16.91
CA VAL A 443 -19.64 6.82 17.81
C VAL A 443 -20.09 8.17 17.21
N ALA A 444 -20.41 9.12 18.06
CA ALA A 444 -20.74 10.50 17.69
C ALA A 444 -20.21 11.47 18.76
N GLY A 445 -19.81 12.68 18.42
CA GLY A 445 -19.32 13.62 19.44
C GLY A 445 -19.25 15.06 18.97
N GLU A 446 -19.57 15.97 19.88
CA GLU A 446 -19.49 17.42 19.65
C GLU A 446 -18.06 17.98 19.80
N GLY A 447 -17.83 19.12 19.16
CA GLY A 447 -16.56 19.85 19.16
C GLY A 447 -15.65 19.49 17.99
N ASN A 448 -14.38 19.88 18.11
CA ASN A 448 -13.38 19.76 17.04
C ASN A 448 -12.15 18.96 17.48
N ALA A 449 -12.13 18.48 18.73
CA ALA A 449 -11.01 17.72 19.29
C ALA A 449 -11.17 16.24 18.96
N GLN A 450 -10.04 15.60 18.64
CA GLN A 450 -9.91 14.14 18.59
C GLN A 450 -10.43 13.51 19.89
N LYS A 451 -11.21 12.44 19.76
CA LYS A 451 -11.84 11.70 20.85
C LYS A 451 -11.18 10.34 20.95
N GLN A 452 -10.99 9.87 22.18
CA GLN A 452 -10.31 8.61 22.44
C GLN A 452 -11.07 7.75 23.43
N LEU A 453 -11.05 6.45 23.15
CA LEU A 453 -11.45 5.38 24.07
C LEU A 453 -10.43 4.26 24.00
N GLN A 454 -10.42 3.39 24.98
CA GLN A 454 -9.58 2.21 25.02
C GLN A 454 -10.47 0.99 25.23
N ALA A 455 -10.33 -0.01 24.37
CA ALA A 455 -11.03 -1.27 24.52
C ALA A 455 -10.13 -2.31 25.20
N LEU A 456 -10.73 -3.18 26.00
CA LEU A 456 -10.06 -4.29 26.65
C LEU A 456 -10.98 -5.49 26.58
N ILE A 457 -10.55 -6.57 25.95
CA ILE A 457 -11.29 -7.83 25.99
C ILE A 457 -10.56 -8.78 26.94
N ASP A 458 -11.31 -9.36 27.88
CA ASP A 458 -10.80 -10.27 28.92
C ASP A 458 -9.63 -9.73 29.75
N ASN A 459 -9.62 -8.41 29.97
CA ASN A 459 -8.55 -7.65 30.62
C ASN A 459 -7.19 -7.71 29.91
N GLN A 460 -7.15 -8.16 28.66
CA GLN A 460 -6.03 -7.89 27.76
C GLN A 460 -6.22 -6.50 27.16
N LEU A 461 -5.13 -5.75 27.04
CA LEU A 461 -5.17 -4.40 26.49
C LEU A 461 -5.32 -4.51 24.98
N GLU A 462 -6.46 -4.11 24.43
CA GLU A 462 -6.69 -4.17 22.99
C GLU A 462 -7.09 -2.79 22.48
N ARG A 463 -6.05 -2.02 22.14
CA ARG A 463 -6.08 -0.79 21.33
C ARG A 463 -6.68 0.45 22.01
N SER A 464 -5.98 1.57 21.80
CA SER A 464 -6.55 2.90 21.95
C SER A 464 -7.19 3.29 20.62
N VAL A 465 -8.49 3.56 20.62
CA VAL A 465 -9.24 3.96 19.44
C VAL A 465 -9.40 5.47 19.46
N SER A 466 -8.96 6.10 18.38
CA SER A 466 -9.01 7.54 18.16
C SER A 466 -10.00 7.84 17.03
N PHE A 467 -10.87 8.82 17.21
CA PHE A 467 -11.81 9.25 16.17
C PHE A 467 -12.03 10.76 16.22
N ALA A 468 -12.24 11.37 15.05
CA ALA A 468 -12.57 12.78 14.98
C ALA A 468 -13.96 13.05 15.60
N ALA A 469 -14.12 14.19 16.27
CA ALA A 469 -15.44 14.67 16.67
C ALA A 469 -16.30 14.87 15.41
N THR A 470 -17.52 14.35 15.44
CA THR A 470 -18.44 14.33 14.30
C THR A 470 -19.24 15.63 14.16
N GLY A 471 -18.99 16.60 15.03
CA GLY A 471 -19.60 17.94 15.02
C GLY A 471 -20.98 18.01 15.69
N ALA A 472 -21.61 16.87 16.01
CA ALA A 472 -22.87 16.80 16.74
C ALA A 472 -23.06 15.45 17.43
N ASN A 473 -23.81 15.44 18.53
CA ASN A 473 -24.04 14.26 19.38
C ASN A 473 -24.84 13.10 18.72
N GLN A 474 -25.38 13.31 17.51
CA GLN A 474 -26.18 12.34 16.76
C GLN A 474 -25.75 12.22 15.29
N VAL A 475 -24.56 12.71 14.95
CA VAL A 475 -23.91 12.48 13.65
C VAL A 475 -22.91 11.36 13.87
N TRP A 476 -23.18 10.21 13.26
CA TRP A 476 -22.53 8.95 13.61
C TRP A 476 -21.42 8.58 12.61
N THR A 477 -20.28 8.14 13.14
CA THR A 477 -19.18 7.54 12.38
C THR A 477 -18.78 6.22 13.03
N ASP A 478 -17.99 5.43 12.30
CA ASP A 478 -17.44 4.17 12.80
C ASP A 478 -15.97 4.40 13.17
N ALA A 479 -15.62 4.13 14.42
CA ALA A 479 -14.25 4.08 14.89
C ALA A 479 -13.86 2.60 15.06
N ILE A 480 -12.73 2.17 14.49
CA ILE A 480 -12.42 0.74 14.38
C ILE A 480 -11.15 0.44 15.18
N ALA A 481 -11.25 -0.48 16.16
CA ALA A 481 -10.09 -1.20 16.67
C ALA A 481 -9.90 -2.45 15.80
N GLN A 482 -8.77 -2.54 15.09
CA GLN A 482 -8.55 -3.63 14.16
C GLN A 482 -7.81 -4.80 14.80
N GLY A 483 -8.17 -6.02 14.40
CA GLY A 483 -7.43 -7.24 14.72
C GLY A 483 -7.46 -7.69 16.18
N VAL A 484 -8.56 -8.30 16.58
CA VAL A 484 -8.76 -8.95 17.88
C VAL A 484 -9.04 -10.43 17.69
N SER A 485 -8.23 -11.30 18.29
CA SER A 485 -8.41 -12.75 18.26
C SER A 485 -9.22 -13.21 19.45
N LEU A 486 -10.36 -13.87 19.21
CA LEU A 486 -11.23 -14.40 20.25
C LEU A 486 -11.36 -15.91 20.15
N SER A 487 -11.39 -16.56 21.31
CA SER A 487 -11.77 -17.96 21.43
C SER A 487 -13.30 -18.13 21.30
N ALA A 488 -13.79 -19.36 21.17
CA ALA A 488 -15.23 -19.58 21.21
C ALA A 488 -15.75 -19.50 22.66
N GLY A 489 -16.78 -18.69 22.90
CA GLY A 489 -17.49 -18.63 24.18
C GLY A 489 -17.70 -17.21 24.70
N SER A 490 -17.85 -17.11 26.02
CA SER A 490 -18.16 -15.85 26.71
C SER A 490 -16.90 -15.01 26.91
N HIS A 491 -16.99 -13.76 26.46
CA HIS A 491 -15.96 -12.74 26.61
C HIS A 491 -16.47 -11.52 27.37
N GLU A 492 -15.55 -10.76 27.94
CA GLU A 492 -15.82 -9.49 28.62
C GLU A 492 -15.13 -8.33 27.90
N LEU A 493 -15.89 -7.41 27.32
CA LEU A 493 -15.38 -6.16 26.75
C LEU A 493 -15.51 -5.04 27.78
N ARG A 494 -14.42 -4.36 28.10
CA ARG A 494 -14.37 -3.14 28.89
C ARG A 494 -13.91 -1.99 28.03
N LEU A 495 -14.66 -0.89 28.04
CA LEU A 495 -14.28 0.36 27.40
C LEU A 495 -13.87 1.37 28.46
N ASN A 496 -12.63 1.85 28.43
CA ASN A 496 -12.20 3.00 29.23
C ASN A 496 -12.29 4.26 28.38
N VAL A 497 -12.98 5.28 28.88
CA VAL A 497 -13.21 6.53 28.17
C VAL A 497 -12.03 7.47 28.44
N LEU A 498 -11.33 7.89 27.39
CA LEU A 498 -10.13 8.72 27.52
C LEU A 498 -10.38 10.20 27.18
N SER A 499 -11.47 10.50 26.48
CA SER A 499 -11.86 11.87 26.11
C SER A 499 -13.30 12.17 26.50
N ASP A 500 -13.56 13.43 26.83
CA ASP A 500 -14.89 13.91 27.19
C ASP A 500 -15.83 14.07 25.98
N ASP A 501 -17.13 14.01 26.25
CA ASP A 501 -18.22 14.48 25.41
C ASP A 501 -18.30 13.75 24.06
N PHE A 502 -18.55 12.44 24.11
CA PHE A 502 -19.00 11.66 22.97
C PHE A 502 -20.08 10.63 23.37
N ASN A 503 -20.72 10.07 22.36
CA ASN A 503 -21.82 9.13 22.42
C ASN A 503 -21.44 7.84 21.70
N LEU A 504 -21.97 6.71 22.17
CA LEU A 504 -21.76 5.37 21.61
C LEU A 504 -23.11 4.69 21.36
N ASN A 505 -23.34 4.20 20.13
CA ASN A 505 -24.58 3.53 19.74
C ASN A 505 -24.47 2.00 19.88
N TYR A 506 -23.56 1.38 19.14
CA TYR A 506 -23.31 -0.05 19.22
C TYR A 506 -21.83 -0.36 18.95
N ILE A 507 -21.47 -1.60 19.22
CA ILE A 507 -20.15 -2.17 19.01
C ILE A 507 -20.34 -3.45 18.19
N ASP A 508 -19.73 -3.54 17.02
CA ASP A 508 -19.75 -4.76 16.21
C ASP A 508 -18.39 -5.44 16.22
N LEU A 509 -18.37 -6.76 16.39
CA LEU A 509 -17.22 -7.59 16.07
C LEU A 509 -17.43 -8.18 14.68
N VAL A 510 -16.66 -7.68 13.72
CA VAL A 510 -16.75 -8.05 12.31
C VAL A 510 -15.60 -9.01 12.01
N PRO A 511 -15.87 -10.27 11.61
CA PRO A 511 -14.82 -11.20 11.23
C PRO A 511 -13.91 -10.61 10.14
N THR A 512 -12.61 -10.80 10.29
CA THR A 512 -11.57 -10.33 9.38
C THR A 512 -10.44 -11.35 9.33
N THR A 513 -9.63 -11.29 8.29
CA THR A 513 -8.31 -11.93 8.24
C THR A 513 -7.20 -10.89 8.22
N THR A 514 -7.54 -9.60 8.28
CA THR A 514 -6.59 -8.51 8.14
C THR A 514 -6.65 -7.57 9.34
N ALA A 515 -5.49 -7.14 9.81
CA ALA A 515 -5.33 -6.16 10.86
C ALA A 515 -4.28 -5.11 10.50
N TYR A 516 -4.51 -3.89 10.97
CA TYR A 516 -3.59 -2.77 10.81
C TYR A 516 -3.36 -2.14 12.18
N GLY A 517 -2.12 -1.89 12.54
CA GLY A 517 -1.76 -0.94 13.57
C GLY A 517 -1.69 0.49 13.04
N GLY A 518 -1.48 1.39 13.98
CA GLY A 518 -1.49 2.82 13.80
C GLY A 518 -0.08 3.40 13.82
N SER A 519 0.05 4.60 14.38
CA SER A 519 1.31 5.35 14.39
C SER A 519 2.09 5.22 15.72
N GLY A 520 1.76 4.24 16.55
CA GLY A 520 2.51 3.98 17.78
C GLY A 520 2.47 2.51 18.12
N ASN A 521 3.28 2.12 19.11
CA ASN A 521 3.51 0.74 19.49
C ASN A 521 2.23 -0.06 19.73
N ASP A 522 1.96 -0.99 18.83
CA ASP A 522 0.79 -1.83 18.79
C ASP A 522 1.08 -3.25 19.26
N THR A 523 0.03 -3.97 19.65
CA THR A 523 0.10 -5.40 19.91
C THR A 523 -1.04 -6.06 19.16
N ILE A 524 -0.68 -6.94 18.22
CA ILE A 524 -1.62 -7.59 17.30
C ILE A 524 -1.32 -9.08 17.31
N SER A 525 -2.33 -9.91 17.57
CA SER A 525 -2.21 -11.36 17.51
C SER A 525 -3.33 -11.93 16.66
N GLY A 526 -2.95 -12.69 15.64
CA GLY A 526 -3.81 -13.41 14.72
C GLY A 526 -4.50 -14.62 15.37
N ASN A 527 -4.96 -15.54 14.53
CA ASN A 527 -5.68 -16.73 14.94
C ASN A 527 -5.14 -17.98 14.23
N ALA A 528 -5.98 -18.98 13.99
CA ALA A 528 -5.57 -20.21 13.29
C ALA A 528 -5.85 -20.19 11.79
N ASP A 529 -6.34 -19.05 11.28
CA ASP A 529 -6.58 -18.81 9.86
C ASP A 529 -5.43 -17.99 9.30
N ASN A 530 -5.22 -18.07 7.98
CA ASN A 530 -4.24 -17.22 7.29
C ASN A 530 -4.59 -15.73 7.47
N ASN A 531 -3.76 -15.00 8.19
CA ASN A 531 -3.92 -13.61 8.52
C ASN A 531 -2.96 -12.71 7.74
N THR A 532 -3.35 -11.44 7.59
CA THR A 532 -2.49 -10.38 7.07
C THR A 532 -2.42 -9.27 8.11
N ILE A 533 -1.24 -9.05 8.67
CA ILE A 533 -1.04 -8.10 9.77
C ILE A 533 -0.06 -7.01 9.31
N TYR A 534 -0.44 -5.75 9.51
CA TYR A 534 0.43 -4.59 9.32
C TYR A 534 0.64 -3.92 10.67
N GLY A 535 1.89 -3.74 11.11
CA GLY A 535 2.27 -3.04 12.34
C GLY A 535 1.99 -1.55 12.22
N GLY A 536 2.65 -0.87 11.28
CA GLY A 536 2.41 0.55 11.01
C GLY A 536 3.64 1.36 11.40
N ALA A 537 3.49 2.41 12.19
CA ALA A 537 4.66 3.10 12.74
C ALA A 537 4.74 2.90 14.25
N GLY A 538 5.94 2.80 14.79
CA GLY A 538 6.18 2.52 16.21
C GLY A 538 6.76 1.12 16.41
N ASP A 539 7.23 0.82 17.61
CA ASP A 539 7.80 -0.50 17.91
C ASP A 539 6.66 -1.48 18.25
N ASP A 540 6.30 -2.35 17.32
CA ASP A 540 5.10 -3.19 17.38
C ASP A 540 5.39 -4.63 17.84
N SER A 541 4.37 -5.30 18.38
CA SER A 541 4.41 -6.71 18.74
C SER A 541 3.34 -7.48 17.97
N LEU A 542 3.76 -8.27 17.00
CA LEU A 542 2.90 -8.90 15.99
C LEU A 542 3.02 -10.42 16.08
N SER A 543 1.90 -11.14 16.03
CA SER A 543 1.89 -12.60 15.99
C SER A 543 0.86 -13.14 15.01
N GLY A 544 1.22 -14.08 14.13
CA GLY A 544 0.32 -14.76 13.20
C GLY A 544 -0.44 -15.93 13.84
N ALA A 545 0.27 -16.65 14.72
CA ALA A 545 -0.17 -17.80 15.52
C ALA A 545 -0.25 -19.12 14.75
N SER A 546 -1.27 -19.39 13.96
CA SER A 546 -1.30 -20.60 13.12
C SER A 546 -1.98 -20.32 11.80
N GLY A 547 -1.59 -21.05 10.76
CA GLY A 547 -2.02 -20.72 9.39
C GLY A 547 -0.84 -20.14 8.64
N ASN A 548 -1.03 -19.90 7.34
CA ASN A 548 0.02 -19.30 6.52
C ASN A 548 -0.20 -17.79 6.51
N ASP A 549 0.51 -17.10 7.39
CA ASP A 549 0.31 -15.70 7.70
C ASP A 549 1.21 -14.79 6.86
N THR A 550 0.82 -13.54 6.73
CA THR A 550 1.64 -12.49 6.13
C THR A 550 1.71 -11.32 7.08
N ILE A 551 2.90 -11.01 7.60
CA ILE A 551 3.10 -9.96 8.60
C ILE A 551 4.11 -8.93 8.09
N TYR A 552 3.77 -7.66 8.23
CA TYR A 552 4.60 -6.51 7.92
C TYR A 552 4.78 -5.69 9.20
N GLY A 553 6.00 -5.55 9.71
CA GLY A 553 6.36 -4.63 10.80
C GLY A 553 6.13 -3.18 10.38
N ASN A 554 6.77 -2.79 9.27
CA ASN A 554 6.80 -1.44 8.69
C ASN A 554 7.83 -0.54 9.40
N ASP A 555 7.45 0.59 10.00
CA ASP A 555 8.39 1.55 10.57
C ASP A 555 8.52 1.35 12.09
N GLY A 556 9.66 0.88 12.59
CA GLY A 556 9.88 0.70 14.02
C GLY A 556 10.76 -0.50 14.33
N ASN A 557 11.13 -0.69 15.59
CA ASN A 557 11.84 -1.91 16.00
C ASN A 557 10.78 -2.94 16.43
N ASP A 558 10.37 -3.79 15.50
CA ASP A 558 9.23 -4.66 15.65
C ASP A 558 9.61 -6.04 16.20
N SER A 559 8.67 -6.67 16.90
CA SER A 559 8.76 -8.05 17.36
C SER A 559 7.68 -8.86 16.64
N ILE A 560 8.10 -9.71 15.70
CA ILE A 560 7.23 -10.51 14.83
C ILE A 560 7.37 -12.00 15.17
N ASP A 561 6.25 -12.69 15.36
CA ASP A 561 6.16 -14.14 15.59
C ASP A 561 5.17 -14.77 14.59
N GLY A 562 5.66 -15.47 13.56
CA GLY A 562 4.82 -16.11 12.53
C GLY A 562 3.92 -17.19 13.14
N GLY A 563 4.53 -18.17 13.80
CA GLY A 563 3.83 -19.20 14.54
C GLY A 563 3.94 -20.57 13.89
N ASN A 564 2.82 -21.21 13.53
CA ASN A 564 2.85 -22.45 12.75
C ASN A 564 2.22 -22.24 11.38
N GLY A 565 2.87 -22.71 10.32
CA GLY A 565 2.40 -22.56 8.95
C GLY A 565 3.55 -22.12 8.07
N ASP A 566 3.33 -22.02 6.76
CA ASP A 566 4.34 -21.44 5.87
C ASP A 566 4.08 -19.92 5.80
N ASP A 567 4.85 -19.14 6.57
CA ASP A 567 4.63 -17.72 6.83
C ASP A 567 5.49 -16.78 5.95
N VAL A 568 5.01 -15.55 5.75
CA VAL A 568 5.74 -14.48 5.07
C VAL A 568 5.87 -13.28 6.00
N LEU A 569 7.08 -13.00 6.48
CA LEU A 569 7.35 -12.00 7.51
C LEU A 569 8.32 -10.93 6.97
N ASN A 570 7.98 -9.66 7.17
CA ASN A 570 8.81 -8.54 6.74
C ASN A 570 8.94 -7.53 7.88
N GLY A 571 10.15 -7.29 8.39
CA GLY A 571 10.44 -6.25 9.38
C GLY A 571 10.30 -4.85 8.79
N GLU A 572 10.90 -4.64 7.61
CA GLU A 572 10.99 -3.37 6.87
C GLU A 572 11.98 -2.38 7.51
N ASN A 573 11.56 -1.29 8.16
CA ASN A 573 12.49 -0.26 8.66
C ASN A 573 12.65 -0.37 10.17
N GLY A 574 13.84 -0.70 10.66
CA GLY A 574 14.16 -0.69 12.08
C GLY A 574 15.05 -1.85 12.47
N ASN A 575 15.29 -2.06 13.76
CA ASN A 575 16.03 -3.23 14.23
C ASN A 575 15.02 -4.25 14.74
N ASP A 576 14.67 -5.21 13.90
CA ASP A 576 13.54 -6.10 14.12
C ASP A 576 13.96 -7.42 14.75
N ILE A 577 13.01 -8.03 15.47
CA ILE A 577 13.13 -9.38 16.01
C ILE A 577 12.04 -10.23 15.36
N ILE A 578 12.44 -11.13 14.48
CA ILE A 578 11.56 -12.02 13.74
C ILE A 578 11.78 -13.45 14.19
N THR A 579 10.72 -14.12 14.62
CA THR A 579 10.67 -15.58 14.81
C THR A 579 9.65 -16.13 13.83
N SER A 580 10.09 -16.92 12.84
CA SER A 580 9.18 -17.44 11.82
C SER A 580 8.32 -18.56 12.37
N GLY A 581 8.95 -19.53 13.04
CA GLY A 581 8.25 -20.56 13.79
C GLY A 581 8.35 -21.90 13.09
N ALA A 582 7.24 -22.63 12.96
CA ALA A 582 7.25 -23.98 12.38
C ALA A 582 6.58 -24.00 11.02
N GLY A 583 7.29 -24.44 9.99
CA GLY A 583 6.83 -24.45 8.60
C GLY A 583 7.94 -23.97 7.68
N ASN A 584 7.71 -23.91 6.37
CA ASN A 584 8.74 -23.40 5.44
C ASN A 584 8.50 -21.91 5.23
N ASP A 585 9.24 -21.09 5.96
CA ASP A 585 8.95 -19.68 6.10
C ASP A 585 9.80 -18.80 5.19
N THR A 586 9.32 -17.59 4.93
CA THR A 586 10.11 -16.53 4.31
C THR A 586 10.13 -15.31 5.22
N ALA A 587 11.31 -14.93 5.70
CA ALA A 587 11.49 -13.77 6.57
C ALA A 587 12.52 -12.79 5.99
N ASN A 588 12.15 -11.50 5.94
CA ASN A 588 13.04 -10.41 5.55
C ASN A 588 13.16 -9.42 6.70
N GLY A 589 14.38 -9.11 7.13
CA GLY A 589 14.67 -8.10 8.15
C GLY A 589 14.41 -6.71 7.61
N GLY A 590 15.18 -6.31 6.59
CA GLY A 590 15.00 -5.03 5.91
C GLY A 590 16.14 -4.08 6.26
N ALA A 591 15.82 -2.86 6.66
CA ALA A 591 16.80 -1.83 6.98
C ALA A 591 17.00 -1.71 8.50
N GLY A 592 18.15 -2.12 9.00
CA GLY A 592 18.57 -2.01 10.39
C GLY A 592 19.32 -3.26 10.83
N ASN A 593 19.59 -3.41 12.12
CA ASN A 593 20.31 -4.60 12.62
C ASN A 593 19.29 -5.60 13.15
N ASP A 594 18.98 -6.60 12.35
CA ASP A 594 17.85 -7.49 12.59
C ASP A 594 18.27 -8.81 13.23
N ARG A 595 17.34 -9.43 13.93
CA ARG A 595 17.48 -10.79 14.45
C ARG A 595 16.36 -11.66 13.90
N ILE A 596 16.72 -12.63 13.08
CA ILE A 596 15.77 -13.55 12.44
C ILE A 596 16.06 -14.97 12.89
N ASN A 597 15.04 -15.68 13.36
CA ASN A 597 15.06 -17.11 13.63
C ASN A 597 14.02 -17.82 12.75
N GLY A 598 14.46 -18.72 11.88
CA GLY A 598 13.60 -19.54 11.02
C GLY A 598 12.78 -20.52 11.86
N GLY A 599 13.46 -21.40 12.60
CA GLY A 599 12.81 -22.43 13.40
C GLY A 599 12.80 -23.76 12.65
N PRO A 600 11.89 -24.70 12.96
CA PRO A 600 11.82 -25.95 12.22
C PRO A 600 11.11 -25.80 10.86
N GLY A 601 11.83 -26.09 9.77
CA GLY A 601 11.33 -26.11 8.40
C GLY A 601 12.43 -25.80 7.39
N ASN A 602 12.11 -25.68 6.11
CA ASN A 602 13.10 -25.23 5.12
C ASN A 602 12.86 -23.76 4.83
N ASP A 603 13.62 -22.89 5.48
CA ASP A 603 13.32 -21.47 5.55
C ASP A 603 14.14 -20.66 4.55
N ASN A 604 13.66 -19.45 4.27
CA ASN A 604 14.36 -18.45 3.48
C ASN A 604 14.46 -17.14 4.26
N LEU A 605 15.65 -16.84 4.78
CA LEU A 605 15.91 -15.72 5.68
C LEU A 605 16.83 -14.71 4.99
N ASN A 606 16.40 -13.45 4.90
CA ASN A 606 17.19 -12.34 4.36
C ASN A 606 17.35 -11.22 5.39
N GLY A 607 18.59 -10.84 5.74
CA GLY A 607 18.86 -9.68 6.60
C GLY A 607 18.69 -8.35 5.85
N GLU A 608 19.16 -8.31 4.61
CA GLU A 608 19.23 -7.12 3.75
C GLU A 608 20.25 -6.07 4.21
N GLY A 609 19.87 -5.14 5.08
CA GLY A 609 20.60 -3.91 5.31
C GLY A 609 20.94 -3.62 6.76
N GLY A 610 22.04 -4.15 7.27
CA GLY A 610 22.61 -3.79 8.57
C GLY A 610 23.47 -4.92 9.11
N ASN A 611 23.76 -4.95 10.40
CA ASN A 611 24.54 -6.07 10.97
C ASN A 611 23.58 -7.08 11.58
N ASP A 612 23.25 -8.10 10.80
CA ASP A 612 22.12 -8.97 11.06
C ASP A 612 22.54 -10.28 11.73
N ASN A 613 21.60 -10.92 12.42
CA ASN A 613 21.77 -12.23 13.05
C ASN A 613 20.68 -13.19 12.58
N LEU A 614 21.03 -14.11 11.68
CA LEU A 614 20.13 -15.08 11.07
C LEU A 614 20.43 -16.48 11.62
N ILE A 615 19.40 -17.18 12.04
CA ILE A 615 19.46 -18.56 12.56
C ILE A 615 18.42 -19.40 11.82
N GLY A 616 18.83 -20.45 11.11
CA GLY A 616 17.92 -21.37 10.42
C GLY A 616 17.21 -22.33 11.38
N GLU A 617 17.98 -22.93 12.29
CA GLU A 617 17.56 -24.03 13.18
C GLU A 617 17.49 -25.41 12.51
N ALA A 618 16.34 -25.89 12.06
CA ALA A 618 16.23 -27.29 11.64
C ALA A 618 15.51 -27.43 10.30
N GLY A 619 16.23 -27.86 9.28
CA GLY A 619 15.76 -28.15 7.93
C GLY A 619 16.83 -27.75 6.91
N ASN A 620 16.47 -27.52 5.65
CA ASN A 620 17.43 -27.09 4.64
C ASN A 620 17.19 -25.63 4.33
N ASP A 621 17.88 -24.75 5.03
CA ASP A 621 17.60 -23.33 5.08
C ASP A 621 18.45 -22.54 4.08
N ASN A 622 17.92 -21.40 3.63
CA ASN A 622 18.63 -20.43 2.82
C ASN A 622 18.76 -19.13 3.61
N LEU A 623 19.98 -18.79 4.01
CA LEU A 623 20.28 -17.59 4.78
C LEU A 623 21.12 -16.64 3.94
N ASN A 624 20.72 -15.36 3.91
CA ASN A 624 21.44 -14.30 3.22
C ASN A 624 21.56 -13.07 4.12
N GLY A 625 22.79 -12.74 4.55
CA GLY A 625 23.07 -11.58 5.40
C GLY A 625 22.80 -10.27 4.68
N GLY A 626 23.35 -10.13 3.48
CA GLY A 626 23.12 -8.99 2.62
C GLY A 626 24.25 -7.99 2.70
N SER A 627 24.11 -6.91 3.47
CA SER A 627 25.11 -5.84 3.52
C SER A 627 25.44 -5.40 4.94
N SER A 628 26.73 -5.15 5.18
CA SER A 628 27.37 -4.94 6.49
C SER A 628 27.79 -6.26 7.13
N ASN A 629 28.14 -6.28 8.43
CA ASN A 629 28.79 -7.46 9.01
C ASN A 629 27.76 -8.36 9.68
N ASP A 630 27.50 -9.51 9.08
CA ASP A 630 26.39 -10.38 9.48
C ASP A 630 26.87 -11.64 10.21
N THR A 631 25.98 -12.23 11.01
CA THR A 631 26.19 -13.53 11.66
C THR A 631 25.09 -14.50 11.23
N LEU A 632 25.46 -15.58 10.55
CA LEU A 632 24.55 -16.59 10.02
C LEU A 632 24.86 -17.95 10.67
N THR A 633 23.82 -18.64 11.13
CA THR A 633 23.90 -20.02 11.64
C THR A 633 22.84 -20.88 10.95
N GLY A 634 23.24 -21.90 10.19
CA GLY A 634 22.33 -22.81 9.50
C GLY A 634 21.57 -23.67 10.51
N GLY A 635 22.26 -24.58 11.17
CA GLY A 635 21.69 -25.44 12.18
C GLY A 635 21.78 -26.90 11.75
N ALA A 636 20.66 -27.62 11.72
CA ALA A 636 20.62 -29.02 11.33
C ALA A 636 19.95 -29.19 9.97
N GLY A 637 20.66 -29.79 9.02
CA GLY A 637 20.20 -30.07 7.67
C GLY A 637 21.14 -29.47 6.63
N ASN A 638 20.80 -29.53 5.34
CA ASN A 638 21.74 -29.07 4.30
C ASN A 638 21.45 -27.61 3.97
N ASP A 639 22.16 -26.70 4.60
CA ASP A 639 21.88 -25.28 4.54
C ASP A 639 22.72 -24.56 3.47
N THR A 640 22.21 -23.41 3.01
CA THR A 640 22.95 -22.49 2.15
C THR A 640 23.06 -21.13 2.83
N LEU A 641 24.28 -20.73 3.17
CA LEU A 641 24.59 -19.48 3.83
C LEU A 641 25.36 -18.54 2.89
N ILE A 642 24.87 -17.32 2.75
CA ILE A 642 25.47 -16.25 1.94
C ILE A 642 25.70 -15.04 2.86
N GLY A 643 26.96 -14.69 3.13
CA GLY A 643 27.30 -13.52 3.96
C GLY A 643 26.92 -12.22 3.23
N GLY A 644 27.49 -12.02 2.05
CA GLY A 644 27.17 -10.87 1.20
C GLY A 644 28.30 -9.84 1.22
N ASN A 645 28.01 -8.59 1.58
CA ASN A 645 29.02 -7.53 1.64
C ASN A 645 29.38 -7.25 3.09
N GLY A 646 30.51 -7.71 3.61
CA GLY A 646 30.70 -7.55 5.04
C GLY A 646 32.00 -8.11 5.55
N ARG A 647 32.13 -8.22 6.87
CA ARG A 647 33.03 -9.20 7.45
C ARG A 647 32.15 -10.14 8.24
N ASP A 648 31.73 -11.19 7.57
CA ASP A 648 30.61 -12.01 8.01
C ASP A 648 31.12 -13.22 8.78
N VAL A 649 30.25 -13.77 9.62
CA VAL A 649 30.52 -14.99 10.39
C VAL A 649 29.44 -16.01 10.04
N LEU A 650 29.83 -17.06 9.33
CA LEU A 650 28.93 -18.12 8.88
C LEU A 650 29.27 -19.43 9.60
N THR A 651 28.24 -20.09 10.15
CA THR A 651 28.33 -21.44 10.74
C THR A 651 27.29 -22.33 10.09
N GLY A 652 27.70 -23.36 9.36
CA GLY A 652 26.81 -24.32 8.71
C GLY A 652 26.03 -25.12 9.75
N GLY A 653 26.70 -26.06 10.43
CA GLY A 653 26.12 -26.80 11.55
C GLY A 653 26.24 -28.30 11.39
N ASP A 654 25.13 -29.02 11.42
CA ASP A 654 25.07 -30.46 11.19
C ASP A 654 24.59 -30.73 9.75
N ASP A 655 25.09 -31.80 9.11
CA ASP A 655 24.84 -32.18 7.72
C ASP A 655 25.65 -31.35 6.70
N ASN A 656 25.31 -31.37 5.40
CA ASN A 656 26.22 -30.88 4.35
C ASN A 656 25.84 -29.48 3.89
N ASP A 657 26.65 -28.49 4.24
CA ASP A 657 26.30 -27.10 4.02
C ASP A 657 27.03 -26.46 2.84
N ILE A 658 26.48 -25.36 2.35
CA ILE A 658 27.10 -24.49 1.35
C ILE A 658 27.33 -23.12 1.97
N LEU A 659 28.59 -22.71 2.06
CA LEU A 659 28.98 -21.41 2.63
C LEU A 659 29.61 -20.52 1.56
N ILE A 660 29.04 -19.34 1.36
CA ILE A 660 29.53 -18.27 0.48
C ILE A 660 29.79 -17.04 1.36
N GLY A 661 31.05 -16.71 1.64
CA GLY A 661 31.41 -15.52 2.43
C GLY A 661 30.94 -14.23 1.75
N GLY A 662 31.43 -13.99 0.54
CA GLY A 662 31.05 -12.82 -0.24
C GLY A 662 32.20 -11.84 -0.35
N LEU A 663 31.96 -10.53 -0.22
CA LEU A 663 33.00 -9.51 -0.26
C LEU A 663 33.61 -9.26 1.12
N ASN A 664 34.92 -8.98 1.11
CA ASN A 664 35.84 -8.75 2.21
C ASN A 664 36.32 -10.04 2.90
N ASN A 665 36.44 -10.05 4.22
CA ASN A 665 37.21 -11.09 4.91
C ASN A 665 36.31 -11.73 5.95
N ASP A 666 35.83 -12.92 5.61
CA ASP A 666 34.79 -13.60 6.37
C ASP A 666 35.37 -14.74 7.21
N THR A 667 34.60 -15.20 8.19
CA THR A 667 34.90 -16.38 8.99
C THR A 667 33.85 -17.44 8.74
N LEU A 668 34.28 -18.58 8.19
CA LEU A 668 33.41 -19.66 7.76
C LEU A 668 33.71 -20.91 8.60
N THR A 669 32.68 -21.51 9.18
CA THR A 669 32.75 -22.76 9.95
C THR A 669 31.74 -23.73 9.34
N GLY A 670 32.19 -24.84 8.77
CA GLY A 670 31.31 -25.82 8.15
C GLY A 670 30.48 -26.57 9.18
N GLY A 671 31.13 -27.04 10.25
CA GLY A 671 30.51 -27.88 11.26
C GLY A 671 30.76 -29.36 10.97
N SER A 672 29.72 -30.18 11.04
CA SER A 672 29.81 -31.63 10.86
C SER A 672 29.09 -32.07 9.60
N GLY A 673 29.81 -32.67 8.66
CA GLY A 673 29.23 -33.11 7.39
C GLY A 673 30.21 -32.87 6.27
N ALA A 674 29.79 -33.05 5.02
CA ALA A 674 30.63 -32.79 3.87
C ALA A 674 30.34 -31.40 3.29
N ASP A 675 31.00 -30.38 3.84
CA ASP A 675 30.65 -28.98 3.55
C ASP A 675 31.31 -28.45 2.29
N THR A 676 30.69 -27.44 1.67
CA THR A 676 31.21 -26.79 0.47
C THR A 676 31.41 -25.29 0.69
N PHE A 677 32.67 -24.86 0.72
CA PHE A 677 33.05 -23.45 0.77
C PHE A 677 33.22 -22.90 -0.64
N VAL A 678 32.46 -21.87 -1.01
CA VAL A 678 32.35 -21.41 -2.40
C VAL A 678 33.02 -20.05 -2.58
N PHE A 679 33.87 -19.95 -3.62
CA PHE A 679 34.50 -18.71 -4.07
C PHE A 679 34.10 -18.46 -5.53
N ASN A 680 33.32 -17.41 -5.81
CA ASN A 680 32.81 -17.11 -7.16
C ASN A 680 33.64 -16.06 -7.91
N SER A 681 34.40 -15.21 -7.22
CA SER A 681 35.12 -14.08 -7.81
C SER A 681 36.49 -13.79 -7.19
N LEU A 682 37.37 -13.16 -7.98
CA LEU A 682 38.67 -12.66 -7.52
C LEU A 682 38.58 -11.44 -6.60
N SER A 683 37.38 -10.88 -6.42
CA SER A 683 37.12 -9.68 -5.60
C SER A 683 36.54 -9.99 -4.22
N GLU A 684 36.30 -11.27 -3.91
CA GLU A 684 35.64 -11.70 -2.67
C GLU A 684 36.47 -11.41 -1.42
N GLY A 685 37.80 -11.37 -1.53
CA GLY A 685 38.69 -10.98 -0.43
C GLY A 685 39.43 -12.19 0.12
N THR A 686 39.62 -12.26 1.44
CA THR A 686 40.39 -13.34 2.08
C THR A 686 39.69 -13.89 3.32
N ASP A 687 39.18 -15.10 3.19
CA ASP A 687 38.37 -15.73 4.23
C ASP A 687 39.18 -16.62 5.17
N ALA A 688 38.66 -16.84 6.37
CA ALA A 688 39.16 -17.80 7.34
C ALA A 688 38.19 -18.98 7.43
N ILE A 689 38.63 -20.16 7.00
CA ILE A 689 37.87 -21.41 7.16
C ILE A 689 38.33 -22.08 8.45
N ALA A 690 37.48 -22.04 9.47
CA ALA A 690 37.83 -22.32 10.85
C ALA A 690 38.05 -23.81 11.16
N ASP A 691 37.43 -24.72 10.40
CA ASP A 691 37.31 -26.13 10.77
C ASP A 691 37.44 -27.15 9.63
N PHE A 692 37.83 -26.73 8.41
CA PHE A 692 37.94 -27.62 7.24
C PHE A 692 38.47 -29.03 7.57
N SER A 693 37.72 -30.05 7.15
CA SER A 693 37.90 -31.45 7.48
C SER A 693 37.72 -32.37 6.27
N ARG A 694 38.85 -32.75 5.67
CA ARG A 694 38.86 -33.73 4.57
C ARG A 694 38.24 -35.08 4.95
N SER A 695 38.26 -35.44 6.24
CA SER A 695 37.68 -36.70 6.73
C SER A 695 36.16 -36.71 6.73
N GLU A 696 35.53 -35.54 6.91
CA GLU A 696 34.07 -35.40 6.93
C GLU A 696 33.53 -35.22 5.51
N GLY A 697 34.34 -34.63 4.62
CA GLY A 697 34.11 -34.66 3.18
C GLY A 697 34.25 -33.31 2.51
N ASP A 698 34.70 -32.29 3.25
CA ASP A 698 34.70 -30.89 2.85
C ASP A 698 35.39 -30.63 1.52
N LYS A 699 34.86 -29.63 0.81
CA LYS A 699 35.31 -29.20 -0.50
C LYS A 699 35.37 -27.69 -0.59
N ILE A 700 36.30 -27.22 -1.42
CA ILE A 700 36.35 -25.84 -1.88
C ILE A 700 35.83 -25.81 -3.31
N LYS A 701 34.78 -25.05 -3.56
CA LYS A 701 34.23 -24.84 -4.90
C LYS A 701 34.71 -23.51 -5.45
N ILE A 702 35.32 -23.54 -6.63
CA ILE A 702 35.77 -22.33 -7.33
C ILE A 702 34.88 -22.05 -8.54
N GLY A 703 34.46 -20.80 -8.68
CA GLY A 703 33.64 -20.31 -9.77
C GLY A 703 34.41 -20.14 -11.07
N SER A 704 33.65 -19.92 -12.16
CA SER A 704 34.20 -19.83 -13.52
C SER A 704 35.22 -18.71 -13.74
N SER A 705 35.22 -17.67 -12.89
CA SER A 705 36.17 -16.56 -12.92
C SER A 705 37.63 -16.99 -12.69
N PHE A 706 37.84 -18.12 -12.01
CA PHE A 706 39.16 -18.71 -11.77
C PHE A 706 39.64 -19.62 -12.92
N GLY A 707 38.75 -19.93 -13.87
CA GLY A 707 38.98 -20.92 -14.91
C GLY A 707 39.08 -22.36 -14.37
N THR A 708 39.49 -23.30 -15.23
CA THR A 708 39.50 -24.74 -14.90
C THR A 708 40.89 -25.31 -14.60
N ASN A 709 41.94 -24.48 -14.67
CA ASN A 709 43.32 -24.95 -14.50
C ASN A 709 43.74 -24.94 -13.02
N LEU A 710 43.58 -26.10 -12.37
CA LEU A 710 43.97 -26.30 -10.97
C LEU A 710 45.48 -26.13 -10.70
N SER A 711 46.34 -26.14 -11.72
CA SER A 711 47.79 -25.89 -11.54
C SER A 711 48.09 -24.45 -11.10
N LEU A 712 47.11 -23.56 -11.18
CA LEU A 712 47.24 -22.17 -10.73
C LEU A 712 47.02 -22.03 -9.22
N PHE A 713 46.53 -23.08 -8.55
CA PHE A 713 46.29 -23.08 -7.12
C PHE A 713 47.47 -23.69 -6.36
N SER A 714 47.80 -23.11 -5.21
CA SER A 714 48.83 -23.61 -4.29
C SER A 714 48.33 -23.56 -2.86
N TYR A 715 48.68 -24.57 -2.06
CA TYR A 715 48.33 -24.66 -0.64
C TYR A 715 49.57 -24.81 0.23
N ASP A 716 49.71 -23.98 1.26
CA ASP A 716 50.78 -24.07 2.26
C ASP A 716 50.26 -24.70 3.56
N ASN A 717 50.59 -25.98 3.76
CA ASN A 717 50.23 -26.74 4.96
C ASN A 717 50.75 -26.14 6.28
N SER A 718 51.76 -25.26 6.25
CA SER A 718 52.30 -24.66 7.49
C SER A 718 51.53 -23.42 7.95
N THR A 719 50.84 -22.75 7.02
CA THR A 719 50.10 -21.51 7.29
C THR A 719 48.60 -21.66 7.04
N GLY A 720 48.16 -22.73 6.38
CA GLY A 720 46.78 -22.90 5.93
C GLY A 720 46.41 -22.09 4.69
N ALA A 721 47.38 -21.42 4.06
CA ALA A 721 47.10 -20.47 2.98
C ALA A 721 46.77 -21.17 1.65
N LEU A 722 45.56 -20.96 1.14
CA LEU A 722 45.15 -21.32 -0.23
C LEU A 722 45.27 -20.10 -1.14
N THR A 723 46.12 -20.21 -2.16
CA THR A 723 46.46 -19.09 -3.06
C THR A 723 46.18 -19.43 -4.52
N PHE A 724 45.59 -18.50 -5.25
CA PHE A 724 45.43 -18.54 -6.71
C PHE A 724 46.46 -17.67 -7.42
N ASN A 725 47.17 -18.24 -8.40
CA ASN A 725 48.25 -17.59 -9.13
C ASN A 725 47.80 -17.19 -10.54
N ASN A 726 47.39 -15.92 -10.73
CA ASN A 726 46.94 -15.41 -12.03
C ASN A 726 48.07 -14.95 -12.98
N GLY A 727 49.33 -15.18 -12.61
CA GLY A 727 50.51 -14.84 -13.41
C GLY A 727 51.10 -13.44 -13.20
N THR A 728 50.39 -12.50 -12.57
CA THR A 728 50.92 -11.17 -12.22
C THR A 728 51.06 -10.95 -10.73
N ASN A 729 50.07 -11.38 -9.91
CA ASN A 729 50.14 -11.36 -8.45
C ASN A 729 49.34 -12.55 -7.86
N PRO A 730 49.93 -13.34 -6.95
CA PRO A 730 49.19 -14.34 -6.20
C PRO A 730 48.09 -13.70 -5.35
N ILE A 731 46.89 -14.29 -5.34
CA ILE A 731 45.74 -13.87 -4.56
C ILE A 731 45.51 -14.91 -3.47
N LEU A 732 45.55 -14.49 -2.21
CA LEU A 732 45.19 -15.33 -1.07
C LEU A 732 43.66 -15.41 -0.99
N LEU A 733 43.11 -16.60 -1.20
CA LEU A 733 41.65 -16.82 -1.20
C LEU A 733 41.16 -17.10 0.21
N ALA A 734 41.81 -18.04 0.88
CA ALA A 734 41.41 -18.46 2.22
C ALA A 734 42.60 -18.90 3.05
N THR A 735 42.41 -18.84 4.37
CA THR A 735 43.26 -19.51 5.36
C THR A 735 42.46 -20.62 6.02
N LEU A 736 42.89 -21.87 5.86
CA LEU A 736 42.28 -23.04 6.48
C LEU A 736 42.94 -23.31 7.84
N ASN A 737 42.23 -24.01 8.73
CA ASN A 737 42.75 -24.53 9.98
C ASN A 737 44.02 -25.41 9.79
N ASN A 738 44.94 -25.34 10.77
CA ASN A 738 46.31 -25.90 10.69
C ASN A 738 46.42 -27.44 10.61
N ASN A 739 45.30 -28.18 10.46
CA ASN A 739 45.26 -29.65 10.38
C ASN A 739 44.33 -30.18 9.28
N SER A 740 43.90 -29.34 8.33
CA SER A 740 42.88 -29.66 7.31
C SER A 740 43.19 -30.87 6.40
N LEU A 741 44.45 -31.28 6.27
CA LEU A 741 44.94 -32.31 5.32
C LEU A 741 44.52 -32.05 3.86
N PHE A 742 44.22 -30.78 3.53
CA PHE A 742 43.76 -30.34 2.22
C PHE A 742 44.73 -30.69 1.08
N SER A 743 44.19 -31.13 -0.05
CA SER A 743 44.96 -31.57 -1.21
C SER A 743 44.32 -31.18 -2.54
N ILE A 744 45.17 -30.67 -3.43
CA ILE A 744 44.82 -30.35 -4.83
C ILE A 744 45.25 -31.53 -5.70
N PRO A 745 44.40 -32.07 -6.60
CA PRO A 745 43.10 -31.54 -7.01
C PRO A 745 41.90 -32.08 -6.21
N ASP A 746 42.10 -33.05 -5.33
CA ASP A 746 41.04 -33.89 -4.77
C ASP A 746 39.95 -33.11 -4.00
N ASP A 747 40.33 -31.97 -3.40
CA ASP A 747 39.45 -31.19 -2.52
C ASP A 747 38.95 -29.89 -3.17
N ILE A 748 39.23 -29.68 -4.47
CA ILE A 748 38.70 -28.55 -5.24
C ILE A 748 37.67 -29.02 -6.27
N ILE A 749 36.48 -28.42 -6.22
CA ILE A 749 35.43 -28.54 -7.24
C ILE A 749 35.51 -27.33 -8.17
N VAL A 750 35.52 -27.58 -9.48
CA VAL A 750 35.48 -26.51 -10.51
C VAL A 750 34.05 -26.44 -11.07
N SER A 751 33.46 -25.23 -11.07
CA SER A 751 32.14 -24.98 -11.66
C SER A 751 32.10 -25.16 -13.18
#